data_AF-S3BR92-F1
#
_entry.id   AF-S3BR92-F1
#
_cell.length_a   1.000
_cell.length_b   1.000
_cell.length_c   1.000
_cell.angle_alpha   90.00
_cell.angle_beta   90.00
_cell.angle_gamma   90.00
#
_symmetry.space_group_name_H-M   'P 1'
#
loop_
_entity.id
_entity.type
_entity.pdbx_description
1 polymer ?
#
loop_
_entity_poly.entity_id
_entity_poly.type
_entity_poly.pdbx_seq_one_letter_code
_entity_poly.pdbx_strand_id
1 'polypeptide(L)'
;MLRSSFARRAQLPAATCPRPYNGLIRAGPQQRIASCPTSSSSFSSSSQSSHSSRSSPASAISFASASRATPPPRSSPTPLPSTSISTSSTSSQPLLSKPGCLLSSTSASSSTSSLGSAPFSVSSRPISSPLFSLPLSSSSSPPRLSTSSFSTSSSSHLSGPSRTTSSSSTPSPAMVPMASSSISNSTASSDVATPRSSSPSSARSSHSSVSTSNFNKRLSISSSRRLSSLNPMSSVDISAIQEAMKMASLDQHRGYSQSNYGQVNQTTMTEYTEEHKAAGYQVLREAHWNKGTSFTPEQRVSKNLTGLVPHVMESLHMQSLRALKMIRSRSTNIDKYLYLSTLKGENVDLFYRLLIDNARELMPLVYTPTIGDVCLQYSTLYTRPEALYISIKQRKSMKTILRNWPYAAPEICVVTDGSRILGLGDLGINGVGIPIGKLSLYTGAAGIRPEKTLPIVLDCGTANETNLKDPLYLGIRSKRVPVSEQLEFMDEFMEACAEVFPDMLVQFEDFESEKAFKYLDRYRNKYRCFNDDIQGTGAVVLGGYIGAVNLSGVPLEEQRLVFMGAGSAGVGVAKQLVEYYTRRGLSEQAARDKFWLVDTKGLVTKDRGDKLADHKKYFARTDNSGHQFRTLEEVIEYVKPSALIGLTATFGVFTESVVRALKASVDAGGLNRRPILFPLSNPLTKAECTFEQAVNWTEGSVIFASGSPFNNYTVKTAESSITYYPNQGNNVYVFPGLGLGAILAKASSITDDMVYTSAAALANSLNADEIHKGLIYPRIERVRDASLVVAREVMKAARRDGVSTLPEEQWIEWEEWGDVALTKYIQQQIYDPLL
;
A
#
# COMPACT_ATOMS: atom_id res chain seq x y z
N MET A 1 50.36 15.73 -20.59
CA MET A 1 51.45 15.55 -19.60
C MET A 1 51.34 16.63 -18.53
N LEU A 2 51.97 16.44 -17.35
CA LEU A 2 52.38 17.43 -16.34
C LEU A 2 51.56 18.74 -16.21
N ARG A 3 50.72 18.92 -15.20
CA ARG A 3 51.08 19.38 -13.82
C ARG A 3 51.89 20.69 -13.75
N SER A 4 51.24 21.77 -13.29
CA SER A 4 51.71 22.57 -12.14
C SER A 4 50.74 23.71 -11.75
N SER A 5 50.27 23.71 -10.49
CA SER A 5 49.81 24.90 -9.77
C SER A 5 49.54 24.55 -8.30
N PHE A 6 50.27 25.18 -7.38
CA PHE A 6 49.96 25.12 -5.93
C PHE A 6 50.59 26.32 -5.20
N ALA A 7 49.94 26.72 -4.11
CA ALA A 7 50.37 27.71 -3.11
C ALA A 7 50.62 29.16 -3.56
N ARG A 8 49.79 30.08 -3.03
CA ARG A 8 50.24 31.19 -2.15
C ARG A 8 49.07 31.92 -1.47
N ARG A 9 49.09 31.93 -0.12
CA ARG A 9 48.67 33.02 0.81
C ARG A 9 47.19 33.51 0.79
N ALA A 10 46.63 34.07 1.88
CA ALA A 10 46.94 33.99 3.32
C ALA A 10 45.82 34.65 4.16
N GLN A 11 45.88 34.42 5.48
CA GLN A 11 45.36 35.26 6.58
C GLN A 11 43.85 35.30 6.90
N LEU A 12 43.58 35.17 8.20
CA LEU A 12 42.35 35.50 8.92
C LEU A 12 42.32 37.01 9.26
N PRO A 13 41.20 37.55 9.78
CA PRO A 13 41.08 37.62 11.24
C PRO A 13 39.72 37.12 11.78
N ALA A 14 39.54 37.15 13.10
CA ALA A 14 38.35 36.68 13.83
C ALA A 14 37.75 37.79 14.73
N ALA A 15 36.69 37.44 15.48
CA ALA A 15 35.88 38.32 16.36
C ALA A 15 34.92 39.27 15.60
N THR A 16 33.83 39.79 16.18
CA THR A 16 33.41 39.85 17.61
C THR A 16 31.87 39.85 17.74
N CYS A 17 31.32 39.43 18.90
CA CYS A 17 29.91 39.65 19.25
C CYS A 17 29.66 41.09 19.78
N PRO A 18 28.43 41.63 19.63
CA PRO A 18 27.97 42.75 20.47
C PRO A 18 26.65 42.49 21.23
N ARG A 19 26.70 42.71 22.55
CA ARG A 19 25.64 43.18 23.47
C ARG A 19 26.33 44.25 24.35
N PRO A 20 25.65 45.30 24.84
CA PRO A 20 24.50 45.22 25.76
C PRO A 20 23.33 46.13 25.27
N TYR A 21 22.45 46.83 26.02
CA TYR A 21 22.33 47.11 27.47
C TYR A 21 20.88 47.44 27.91
N ASN A 22 20.67 47.37 29.22
CA ASN A 22 19.63 47.93 30.12
C ASN A 22 18.34 48.62 29.61
N GLY A 23 17.23 48.25 30.27
CA GLY A 23 15.96 49.00 30.30
C GLY A 23 14.98 48.43 31.35
N LEU A 24 15.09 48.85 32.61
CA LEU A 24 14.24 48.42 33.74
C LEU A 24 13.01 49.32 33.91
N ILE A 25 11.79 48.77 33.93
CA ILE A 25 10.66 49.22 34.80
C ILE A 25 9.83 48.01 35.26
N ARG A 26 9.39 48.01 36.53
CA ARG A 26 8.32 47.15 37.08
C ARG A 26 7.03 47.94 37.25
N ALA A 27 5.88 47.36 36.97
CA ALA A 27 4.58 47.75 37.55
C ALA A 27 3.61 46.54 37.58
N GLY A 28 2.64 46.55 38.51
CA GLY A 28 1.70 45.45 38.75
C GLY A 28 0.25 45.70 38.29
N PRO A 29 -0.70 44.79 38.60
CA PRO A 29 -2.04 44.75 37.99
C PRO A 29 -3.19 45.26 38.87
N GLN A 30 -4.29 45.70 38.23
CA GLN A 30 -5.66 45.82 38.76
C GLN A 30 -6.64 45.60 37.58
N GLN A 31 -7.56 44.62 37.63
CA GLN A 31 -8.88 44.59 38.30
C GLN A 31 -10.04 45.30 37.57
N ARG A 32 -11.00 44.48 37.13
CA ARG A 32 -12.48 44.59 37.21
C ARG A 32 -13.15 45.98 37.13
N ILE A 33 -14.20 46.07 36.30
CA ILE A 33 -15.63 46.15 36.71
C ILE A 33 -16.53 45.97 35.46
N ALA A 34 -17.83 45.72 35.64
CA ALA A 34 -18.79 45.42 34.57
C ALA A 34 -20.02 46.35 34.61
N SER A 35 -20.66 46.60 33.44
CA SER A 35 -22.05 47.10 33.37
C SER A 35 -22.65 46.97 31.95
N CYS A 36 -23.77 46.24 31.85
CA CYS A 36 -24.85 46.46 30.88
C CYS A 36 -25.74 47.64 31.39
N PRO A 37 -26.62 48.31 30.59
CA PRO A 37 -27.76 47.64 29.92
C PRO A 37 -28.41 48.33 28.67
N THR A 38 -29.55 47.75 28.26
CA THR A 38 -30.76 48.22 27.51
C THR A 38 -30.99 49.75 27.28
N SER A 39 -31.76 50.25 26.29
CA SER A 39 -32.63 49.67 25.21
C SER A 39 -33.19 50.78 24.27
N SER A 40 -33.81 50.38 23.12
CA SER A 40 -34.84 51.12 22.30
C SER A 40 -34.46 52.47 21.66
N SER A 41 -34.95 52.93 20.49
CA SER A 41 -35.76 52.39 19.35
C SER A 41 -35.58 53.35 18.13
N SER A 42 -36.42 53.64 17.11
CA SER A 42 -37.80 53.31 16.66
C SER A 42 -38.10 53.94 15.26
N PHE A 43 -38.98 53.32 14.44
CA PHE A 43 -39.78 53.94 13.33
C PHE A 43 -39.01 54.42 12.05
N SER A 44 -39.59 54.54 10.83
CA SER A 44 -40.94 54.24 10.28
C SER A 44 -40.99 54.09 8.73
N SER A 45 -42.16 53.62 8.20
CA SER A 45 -42.82 53.97 6.90
C SER A 45 -42.16 53.61 5.53
N SER A 46 -42.89 53.26 4.45
CA SER A 46 -44.33 52.93 4.26
C SER A 46 -44.66 52.46 2.81
N SER A 47 -45.69 51.59 2.64
CA SER A 47 -46.58 51.42 1.45
C SER A 47 -45.96 51.00 0.09
N GLN A 48 -46.60 50.32 -0.87
CA GLN A 48 -47.85 49.52 -1.03
C GLN A 48 -47.71 48.72 -2.37
N SER A 49 -48.52 47.73 -2.82
CA SER A 49 -49.78 47.04 -2.45
C SER A 49 -49.75 45.60 -3.06
N SER A 50 -50.77 44.74 -3.28
CA SER A 50 -52.25 44.85 -3.27
C SER A 50 -53.01 43.55 -2.87
N HIS A 51 -53.47 42.73 -3.83
CA HIS A 51 -54.43 41.62 -3.68
C HIS A 51 -53.89 40.28 -4.23
N SER A 52 -54.30 39.08 -3.77
CA SER A 52 -55.52 38.65 -3.04
C SER A 52 -55.20 37.42 -2.13
N SER A 53 -56.11 36.70 -1.43
CA SER A 53 -57.59 36.69 -1.36
C SER A 53 -58.14 36.31 0.05
N ARG A 54 -58.64 35.08 0.25
CA ARG A 54 -59.25 34.44 1.46
C ARG A 54 -59.07 32.91 1.30
N SER A 55 -59.03 32.04 2.33
CA SER A 55 -59.97 31.91 3.46
C SER A 55 -59.47 30.88 4.51
N SER A 56 -60.19 30.80 5.65
CA SER A 56 -60.17 29.68 6.62
C SER A 56 -61.62 29.34 6.99
N PRO A 57 -61.94 28.12 7.48
CA PRO A 57 -62.04 27.93 8.92
C PRO A 57 -61.65 26.52 9.42
N ALA A 58 -61.75 26.31 10.74
CA ALA A 58 -61.62 24.99 11.38
C ALA A 58 -62.97 24.23 11.44
N SER A 59 -62.92 22.92 11.71
CA SER A 59 -64.04 22.12 12.23
C SER A 59 -63.52 20.82 12.86
N ALA A 60 -64.24 20.30 13.85
CA ALA A 60 -63.93 19.03 14.52
C ALA A 60 -65.17 18.11 14.51
N ILE A 61 -64.95 16.80 14.37
CA ILE A 61 -65.98 15.77 14.61
C ILE A 61 -65.33 14.63 15.38
N SER A 62 -66.03 14.11 16.39
CA SER A 62 -65.74 12.82 17.04
C SER A 62 -66.93 11.90 16.88
N PHE A 63 -66.69 10.59 16.77
CA PHE A 63 -67.70 9.57 17.07
C PHE A 63 -67.05 8.39 17.79
N ALA A 64 -67.83 7.65 18.59
CA ALA A 64 -67.28 6.82 19.66
C ALA A 64 -68.02 5.49 19.91
N SER A 65 -67.26 4.49 20.35
CA SER A 65 -67.66 3.35 21.17
C SER A 65 -66.37 2.85 21.88
N ALA A 66 -66.24 2.67 23.20
CA ALA A 66 -67.08 1.98 24.21
C ALA A 66 -67.13 0.45 23.98
N SER A 67 -66.74 -0.44 24.90
CA SER A 67 -66.12 -0.31 26.26
C SER A 67 -65.42 -1.67 26.62
N ARG A 68 -64.94 -2.06 27.82
CA ARG A 68 -65.13 -1.61 29.23
C ARG A 68 -64.07 -2.24 30.18
N ALA A 69 -63.86 -1.61 31.35
CA ALA A 69 -63.46 -2.21 32.65
C ALA A 69 -62.02 -2.76 32.89
N THR A 70 -61.76 -3.04 34.18
CA THR A 70 -60.50 -3.20 34.93
C THR A 70 -60.75 -4.16 36.14
N PRO A 71 -59.79 -4.52 37.04
CA PRO A 71 -58.37 -4.87 36.88
C PRO A 71 -58.00 -6.28 37.50
N PRO A 72 -57.12 -6.53 38.53
CA PRO A 72 -56.44 -7.84 38.71
C PRO A 72 -57.06 -8.75 39.80
N PRO A 73 -56.49 -9.96 40.05
CA PRO A 73 -55.77 -10.15 41.32
C PRO A 73 -54.53 -11.10 41.25
N ARG A 74 -53.91 -11.33 42.42
CA ARG A 74 -52.81 -12.29 42.69
C ARG A 74 -53.34 -13.71 42.92
N SER A 75 -52.52 -14.74 42.65
CA SER A 75 -52.26 -15.85 43.59
C SER A 75 -51.15 -16.81 43.14
N SER A 76 -50.29 -17.22 44.08
CA SER A 76 -49.50 -18.47 44.02
C SER A 76 -50.37 -19.64 44.51
N PRO A 77 -50.11 -20.90 44.12
CA PRO A 77 -49.25 -21.73 45.00
C PRO A 77 -48.35 -22.75 44.28
N THR A 78 -47.42 -23.33 45.06
CA THR A 78 -46.76 -24.61 44.75
C THR A 78 -47.74 -25.79 44.88
N PRO A 79 -47.38 -26.96 44.31
CA PRO A 79 -47.16 -28.09 45.22
C PRO A 79 -45.96 -28.99 44.86
N LEU A 80 -45.41 -29.64 45.89
CA LEU A 80 -44.66 -30.92 45.79
C LEU A 80 -45.59 -32.07 46.20
N PRO A 81 -45.37 -33.27 45.65
CA PRO A 81 -44.96 -34.43 46.45
C PRO A 81 -43.77 -35.16 45.78
N SER A 82 -42.79 -35.82 46.43
CA SER A 82 -42.78 -36.83 47.51
C SER A 82 -43.45 -38.17 47.10
N THR A 83 -42.87 -39.37 47.26
CA THR A 83 -41.68 -39.81 48.01
C THR A 83 -41.24 -41.25 47.64
N SER A 84 -40.10 -41.73 48.20
CA SER A 84 -39.76 -43.15 48.54
C SER A 84 -39.38 -44.13 47.40
N ILE A 85 -38.54 -45.18 47.59
CA ILE A 85 -37.60 -45.63 48.66
C ILE A 85 -36.56 -46.59 48.01
N SER A 86 -35.25 -46.54 48.30
CA SER A 86 -34.53 -47.49 49.20
C SER A 86 -33.05 -47.05 49.42
N THR A 87 -32.60 -46.76 50.66
CA THR A 87 -31.74 -47.57 51.57
C THR A 87 -30.37 -48.01 51.00
N SER A 88 -29.21 -47.86 51.67
CA SER A 88 -28.94 -47.81 53.13
C SER A 88 -27.54 -47.23 53.53
N SER A 89 -27.43 -46.67 54.76
CA SER A 89 -26.31 -46.70 55.76
C SER A 89 -24.83 -46.42 55.38
N THR A 90 -23.96 -45.74 56.16
CA THR A 90 -24.04 -45.05 57.50
C THR A 90 -22.77 -44.21 57.81
N SER A 91 -22.90 -43.15 58.64
CA SER A 91 -21.93 -42.57 59.65
C SER A 91 -20.46 -42.20 59.27
N SER A 92 -19.80 -41.18 59.84
CA SER A 92 -20.17 -40.04 60.72
C SER A 92 -18.98 -39.03 60.86
N GLN A 93 -19.26 -37.78 61.28
CA GLN A 93 -18.27 -36.70 61.59
C GLN A 93 -18.04 -36.56 63.13
N PRO A 94 -17.31 -35.57 63.77
CA PRO A 94 -17.22 -34.12 63.44
C PRO A 94 -15.95 -33.29 63.82
N LEU A 95 -15.94 -31.99 63.41
CA LEU A 95 -15.50 -30.72 64.07
C LEU A 95 -14.31 -30.69 65.09
N LEU A 96 -13.41 -29.67 65.16
CA LEU A 96 -13.68 -28.26 65.59
C LEU A 96 -12.43 -27.33 65.56
N SER A 97 -12.68 -26.00 65.63
CA SER A 97 -11.86 -24.90 66.23
C SER A 97 -10.74 -24.11 65.46
N LYS A 98 -10.62 -22.83 65.88
CA LYS A 98 -9.58 -21.78 65.70
C LYS A 98 -9.29 -21.24 67.14
N PRO A 99 -8.35 -20.28 67.42
CA PRO A 99 -7.35 -19.61 66.57
C PRO A 99 -5.90 -19.70 67.14
N GLY A 100 -4.94 -19.01 66.51
CA GLY A 100 -3.59 -18.77 67.08
C GLY A 100 -2.80 -17.74 66.27
N CYS A 101 -1.97 -16.93 66.93
CA CYS A 101 -1.14 -15.88 66.33
C CYS A 101 0.23 -15.85 67.02
N LEU A 102 1.32 -15.66 66.25
CA LEU A 102 2.49 -14.82 66.62
C LEU A 102 3.59 -14.84 65.53
N LEU A 103 4.59 -13.96 65.72
CA LEU A 103 5.73 -13.67 64.83
C LEU A 103 7.06 -14.20 65.42
N SER A 104 8.18 -13.86 64.73
CA SER A 104 9.57 -13.80 65.21
C SER A 104 10.37 -15.11 65.50
N SER A 105 11.11 -15.54 64.47
CA SER A 105 12.61 -15.47 64.35
C SER A 105 13.58 -15.90 65.48
N THR A 106 14.80 -16.29 65.04
CA THR A 106 16.08 -16.50 65.79
C THR A 106 16.21 -17.84 66.52
N SER A 107 17.07 -18.77 66.07
CA SER A 107 18.51 -18.95 66.41
C SER A 107 18.70 -20.03 67.50
N ALA A 108 19.77 -20.81 67.65
CA ALA A 108 21.06 -21.00 66.93
C ALA A 108 21.40 -22.54 66.94
N SER A 109 22.59 -23.12 66.70
CA SER A 109 23.99 -22.63 66.73
C SER A 109 25.00 -23.63 66.11
N SER A 110 26.14 -23.10 65.62
CA SER A 110 27.47 -23.77 65.51
C SER A 110 27.63 -24.91 64.47
N SER A 111 28.84 -25.22 63.95
CA SER A 111 30.20 -24.85 64.39
C SER A 111 31.24 -24.74 63.24
N THR A 112 32.31 -23.95 63.47
CA THR A 112 33.68 -23.98 62.84
C THR A 112 33.87 -23.79 61.32
N SER A 113 34.90 -23.11 60.78
CA SER A 113 35.91 -22.18 61.38
C SER A 113 36.81 -21.52 60.32
N SER A 114 37.13 -20.21 60.49
CA SER A 114 38.39 -19.48 60.10
C SER A 114 38.88 -19.44 58.62
N LEU A 115 39.53 -18.38 58.09
CA LEU A 115 39.87 -17.03 58.60
C LEU A 115 40.31 -16.06 57.45
N GLY A 116 39.87 -14.79 57.50
CA GLY A 116 40.53 -13.60 56.89
C GLY A 116 40.47 -13.42 55.35
N SER A 117 40.57 -12.21 54.79
CA SER A 117 40.48 -10.83 55.33
C SER A 117 40.22 -9.82 54.18
N ALA A 118 39.72 -8.61 54.48
CA ALA A 118 39.15 -7.68 53.47
C ALA A 118 39.93 -6.34 53.25
N PRO A 119 39.33 -5.11 53.25
CA PRO A 119 38.98 -4.38 52.01
C PRO A 119 39.59 -2.95 51.86
N PHE A 120 39.12 -2.20 50.84
CA PHE A 120 39.29 -0.76 50.54
C PHE A 120 40.63 -0.24 49.97
N SER A 121 40.53 0.61 48.93
CA SER A 121 40.87 2.07 49.00
C SER A 121 40.69 2.76 47.63
N VAL A 122 41.01 4.06 47.54
CA VAL A 122 40.66 5.01 46.45
C VAL A 122 41.88 5.80 46.01
N SER A 123 42.07 6.11 44.70
CA SER A 123 42.54 7.45 44.21
C SER A 123 42.86 7.56 42.69
N SER A 124 42.69 8.79 42.18
CA SER A 124 43.41 9.51 41.09
C SER A 124 43.80 8.84 39.74
N ARG A 125 43.16 9.36 38.66
CA ARG A 125 43.73 10.04 37.44
C ARG A 125 45.29 10.07 37.30
N PRO A 126 45.89 10.07 36.07
CA PRO A 126 45.45 10.93 34.96
C PRO A 126 45.72 10.52 33.47
N ILE A 127 44.98 11.17 32.55
CA ILE A 127 45.39 11.82 31.26
C ILE A 127 46.14 11.05 30.14
N SER A 128 45.71 11.35 28.90
CA SER A 128 46.40 11.27 27.58
C SER A 128 46.42 9.97 26.75
N SER A 129 45.99 10.12 25.50
CA SER A 129 46.23 9.23 24.36
C SER A 129 47.69 9.32 23.88
N PRO A 130 48.18 8.35 23.08
CA PRO A 130 48.46 8.73 21.69
C PRO A 130 48.16 7.66 20.61
N LEU A 131 48.32 8.13 19.38
CA LEU A 131 48.17 7.50 18.07
C LEU A 131 49.13 6.31 17.76
N PHE A 132 48.78 5.57 16.70
CA PHE A 132 49.65 4.81 15.77
C PHE A 132 50.63 3.75 16.32
N SER A 133 50.46 2.48 15.90
CA SER A 133 51.31 1.86 14.84
C SER A 133 51.00 0.36 14.61
N LEU A 134 51.31 -0.12 13.40
CA LEU A 134 51.39 -1.54 13.02
C LEU A 134 52.80 -2.10 13.26
N PRO A 135 52.97 -3.41 13.52
CA PRO A 135 54.18 -4.15 13.16
C PRO A 135 53.97 -5.04 11.91
N LEU A 136 55.07 -5.33 11.20
CA LEU A 136 55.11 -6.01 9.89
C LEU A 136 56.19 -7.11 9.86
N SER A 137 55.83 -8.33 9.42
CA SER A 137 56.72 -9.33 8.80
C SER A 137 55.86 -10.50 8.30
N SER A 138 55.69 -10.80 7.01
CA SER A 138 56.65 -11.34 6.01
C SER A 138 57.24 -12.71 6.42
N SER A 139 57.27 -13.76 5.60
CA SER A 139 57.05 -13.92 4.14
C SER A 139 56.40 -15.32 3.87
N SER A 140 56.10 -15.82 2.66
CA SER A 140 56.61 -15.53 1.30
C SER A 140 55.58 -15.89 0.20
N SER A 141 55.83 -15.42 -1.04
CA SER A 141 55.05 -15.74 -2.25
C SER A 141 55.99 -16.08 -3.41
N PRO A 142 55.53 -16.81 -4.45
CA PRO A 142 56.08 -16.72 -5.80
C PRO A 142 55.30 -15.70 -6.67
N PRO A 143 55.90 -15.03 -7.68
CA PRO A 143 55.33 -13.81 -8.27
C PRO A 143 55.29 -13.77 -9.83
N ARG A 144 54.83 -12.62 -10.39
CA ARG A 144 55.39 -11.79 -11.51
C ARG A 144 56.17 -12.47 -12.69
N LEU A 145 56.16 -12.01 -13.95
CA LEU A 145 55.77 -10.70 -14.56
C LEU A 145 55.64 -10.83 -16.11
N SER A 146 55.28 -9.70 -16.74
CA SER A 146 55.33 -9.28 -18.16
C SER A 146 56.34 -9.93 -19.14
N THR A 147 56.00 -9.85 -20.44
CA THR A 147 56.85 -9.20 -21.48
C THR A 147 56.02 -8.64 -22.65
N SER A 148 56.60 -7.70 -23.40
CA SER A 148 56.16 -7.29 -24.74
C SER A 148 57.33 -7.41 -25.74
N SER A 149 57.01 -7.45 -27.04
CA SER A 149 57.88 -7.08 -28.19
C SER A 149 59.20 -7.84 -28.45
N PHE A 150 59.26 -8.54 -29.61
CA PHE A 150 60.46 -8.88 -30.44
C PHE A 150 61.53 -9.82 -29.81
N SER A 151 62.29 -10.68 -30.51
CA SER A 151 62.67 -10.79 -31.95
C SER A 151 63.27 -12.20 -32.31
N THR A 152 63.34 -12.53 -33.62
CA THR A 152 64.33 -13.44 -34.30
C THR A 152 64.45 -14.94 -33.90
N SER A 153 64.81 -15.91 -34.76
CA SER A 153 65.11 -15.95 -36.22
C SER A 153 65.12 -17.39 -36.82
N SER A 154 65.26 -17.48 -38.16
CA SER A 154 65.89 -18.57 -38.97
C SER A 154 65.23 -19.95 -39.17
N SER A 155 65.34 -20.66 -40.32
CA SER A 155 65.66 -20.24 -41.72
C SER A 155 65.62 -21.42 -42.76
N SER A 156 64.84 -21.29 -43.86
CA SER A 156 65.04 -21.95 -45.18
C SER A 156 63.97 -21.44 -46.19
N HIS A 157 64.32 -20.76 -47.30
CA HIS A 157 64.55 -21.27 -48.68
C HIS A 157 63.35 -22.02 -49.32
N LEU A 158 62.93 -21.79 -50.59
CA LEU A 158 63.62 -21.20 -51.76
C LEU A 158 62.64 -20.68 -52.88
N SER A 159 63.04 -19.65 -53.64
CA SER A 159 62.63 -19.26 -55.04
C SER A 159 61.17 -18.89 -55.42
N GLY A 160 61.05 -17.88 -56.32
CA GLY A 160 59.86 -17.56 -57.18
C GLY A 160 60.28 -17.56 -58.68
N PRO A 161 59.76 -16.70 -59.61
CA PRO A 161 58.69 -15.69 -59.51
C PRO A 161 57.78 -15.57 -60.81
N SER A 162 56.97 -14.48 -60.91
CA SER A 162 56.63 -13.68 -62.13
C SER A 162 55.19 -13.61 -62.74
N ARG A 163 54.66 -12.36 -62.76
CA ARG A 163 53.95 -11.58 -63.84
C ARG A 163 52.75 -12.12 -64.69
N THR A 164 51.68 -11.26 -64.74
CA THR A 164 50.76 -10.93 -65.88
C THR A 164 49.85 -12.06 -66.46
N THR A 165 48.63 -11.88 -67.05
CA THR A 165 47.71 -10.75 -67.43
C THR A 165 46.29 -11.35 -67.69
N SER A 166 45.15 -10.65 -67.93
CA SER A 166 44.80 -9.20 -67.99
C SER A 166 43.46 -8.91 -67.26
N SER A 167 42.28 -8.45 -67.74
CA SER A 167 41.69 -8.14 -69.07
C SER A 167 40.54 -7.09 -68.98
N SER A 168 40.04 -6.61 -70.13
CA SER A 168 38.84 -5.77 -70.42
C SER A 168 37.48 -6.48 -70.19
N SER A 169 36.30 -5.82 -70.10
CA SER A 169 35.92 -4.38 -70.08
C SER A 169 34.46 -4.15 -69.61
N THR A 170 34.15 -2.90 -69.24
CA THR A 170 32.83 -2.24 -69.18
C THR A 170 32.07 -2.25 -70.54
N PRO A 171 30.75 -1.90 -70.64
CA PRO A 171 29.98 -1.03 -69.75
C PRO A 171 28.52 -1.41 -69.38
N SER A 172 27.95 -0.64 -68.44
CA SER A 172 26.51 -0.51 -68.13
C SER A 172 25.76 0.30 -69.22
N PRO A 173 24.41 0.36 -69.24
CA PRO A 173 23.69 1.35 -68.40
C PRO A 173 22.28 0.94 -67.91
N ALA A 174 21.67 1.78 -67.05
CA ALA A 174 20.25 2.18 -66.90
C ALA A 174 19.07 1.15 -67.03
N MET A 175 17.91 1.26 -66.37
CA MET A 175 17.31 2.12 -65.32
C MET A 175 16.08 1.32 -64.74
N VAL A 176 15.71 1.33 -63.45
CA VAL A 176 14.85 2.32 -62.73
C VAL A 176 13.47 2.51 -63.39
N PRO A 177 12.28 2.47 -62.70
CA PRO A 177 11.95 2.11 -61.29
C PRO A 177 10.62 1.28 -61.07
N MET A 178 10.21 1.09 -59.80
CA MET A 178 8.81 0.93 -59.29
C MET A 178 8.01 -0.35 -59.65
N ALA A 179 6.98 -0.80 -58.90
CA ALA A 179 6.57 -0.62 -57.48
C ALA A 179 5.47 -1.66 -57.07
N SER A 180 5.12 -1.68 -55.77
CA SER A 180 3.82 -2.07 -55.16
C SER A 180 3.27 -3.52 -55.21
N SER A 181 3.05 -4.06 -54.00
CA SER A 181 1.87 -4.81 -53.50
C SER A 181 1.36 -6.14 -54.11
N SER A 182 1.53 -7.24 -53.36
CA SER A 182 0.53 -8.27 -52.97
C SER A 182 1.24 -9.30 -52.06
N ILE A 183 0.74 -9.79 -50.92
CA ILE A 183 -0.54 -10.41 -50.52
C ILE A 183 -0.66 -11.92 -50.88
N SER A 184 -0.24 -12.73 -49.89
CA SER A 184 -0.79 -14.02 -49.45
C SER A 184 -0.64 -15.34 -50.25
N ASN A 185 -0.10 -16.33 -49.52
CA ASN A 185 -0.56 -17.72 -49.34
C ASN A 185 -0.21 -18.86 -50.32
N SER A 186 0.07 -20.02 -49.68
CA SER A 186 -0.04 -21.41 -50.18
C SER A 186 0.95 -21.86 -51.26
N THR A 187 1.32 -23.15 -51.43
CA THR A 187 0.91 -24.40 -50.76
C THR A 187 1.98 -25.49 -50.92
N ALA A 188 1.97 -26.54 -50.07
CA ALA A 188 2.36 -27.93 -50.40
C ALA A 188 3.84 -28.20 -50.79
N SER A 189 4.35 -29.45 -50.87
CA SER A 189 4.09 -30.69 -50.10
C SER A 189 5.15 -31.75 -50.45
N SER A 190 5.64 -32.52 -49.48
CA SER A 190 6.21 -33.87 -49.64
C SER A 190 6.74 -34.42 -48.30
N ASP A 191 7.16 -35.68 -48.18
CA ASP A 191 6.47 -36.98 -48.37
C ASP A 191 7.48 -38.12 -48.05
N VAL A 192 7.00 -39.34 -47.75
CA VAL A 192 7.80 -40.58 -47.56
C VAL A 192 8.70 -40.66 -46.28
N ALA A 193 9.00 -41.85 -45.71
CA ALA A 193 8.10 -42.64 -44.85
C ALA A 193 8.77 -43.92 -44.25
N THR A 194 8.65 -44.13 -42.92
CA THR A 194 8.60 -45.47 -42.23
C THR A 194 9.93 -46.31 -42.23
N PRO A 195 10.08 -47.52 -41.61
CA PRO A 195 9.04 -48.39 -41.00
C PRO A 195 9.35 -49.27 -39.73
N ARG A 196 8.25 -49.71 -39.07
CA ARG A 196 8.04 -50.96 -38.24
C ARG A 196 8.78 -51.02 -36.87
N SER A 197 8.34 -51.79 -35.85
CA SER A 197 7.39 -52.93 -35.70
C SER A 197 6.74 -52.96 -34.27
N SER A 198 5.94 -53.94 -33.83
CA SER A 198 4.57 -54.33 -34.28
C SER A 198 3.89 -55.38 -33.34
N SER A 199 2.74 -55.03 -32.72
CA SER A 199 1.61 -55.93 -32.31
C SER A 199 1.88 -57.08 -31.28
N PRO A 200 0.90 -57.91 -30.84
CA PRO A 200 -0.59 -57.93 -30.96
C PRO A 200 -1.31 -58.02 -29.57
N SER A 201 -2.62 -58.26 -29.35
CA SER A 201 -3.95 -57.94 -29.93
C SER A 201 -5.02 -58.87 -29.30
N SER A 202 -6.10 -58.35 -28.70
CA SER A 202 -7.42 -59.04 -28.54
C SER A 202 -8.51 -57.97 -28.28
N ALA A 203 -9.55 -57.79 -29.12
CA ALA A 203 -10.81 -58.54 -29.22
C ALA A 203 -11.84 -58.19 -28.10
N ARG A 204 -13.15 -58.03 -28.34
CA ARG A 204 -14.00 -58.46 -29.48
C ARG A 204 -15.38 -57.76 -29.52
N SER A 205 -15.98 -57.59 -30.73
CA SER A 205 -17.45 -57.57 -31.05
C SER A 205 -18.40 -56.53 -30.40
N SER A 206 -19.49 -56.05 -31.04
CA SER A 206 -20.06 -56.29 -32.39
C SER A 206 -21.21 -55.33 -32.76
N HIS A 207 -21.30 -54.95 -34.06
CA HIS A 207 -22.49 -54.69 -34.92
C HIS A 207 -23.62 -53.72 -34.46
N SER A 208 -24.36 -52.99 -35.33
CA SER A 208 -24.37 -52.81 -36.80
C SER A 208 -25.09 -51.47 -37.12
N SER A 209 -24.58 -50.56 -37.96
CA SER A 209 -24.88 -50.38 -39.41
C SER A 209 -26.36 -50.60 -39.79
N VAL A 210 -27.05 -49.72 -40.53
CA VAL A 210 -26.84 -49.27 -41.94
C VAL A 210 -27.51 -47.88 -42.13
N SER A 211 -26.84 -46.83 -42.66
CA SER A 211 -26.91 -46.27 -44.05
C SER A 211 -28.34 -45.93 -44.57
N THR A 212 -28.64 -44.88 -45.35
CA THR A 212 -27.90 -43.82 -46.11
C THR A 212 -28.87 -42.61 -46.32
N SER A 213 -28.65 -41.47 -47.02
CA SER A 213 -27.57 -40.89 -47.87
C SER A 213 -27.78 -39.36 -48.06
N ASN A 214 -26.78 -38.69 -48.68
CA ASN A 214 -26.75 -37.46 -49.50
C ASN A 214 -28.13 -36.91 -50.01
N PHE A 215 -28.36 -35.60 -50.18
CA PHE A 215 -27.55 -34.61 -50.94
C PHE A 215 -27.96 -33.13 -50.69
N ASN A 216 -26.99 -32.20 -50.86
CA ASN A 216 -27.15 -30.77 -51.30
C ASN A 216 -28.06 -29.79 -50.50
N LYS A 217 -28.01 -28.46 -50.68
CA LYS A 217 -26.94 -27.42 -50.81
C LYS A 217 -27.64 -26.05 -50.92
N ARG A 218 -27.00 -24.94 -50.49
CA ARG A 218 -27.47 -23.51 -50.59
C ARG A 218 -28.60 -23.14 -49.59
N LEU A 219 -28.58 -22.00 -48.89
CA LEU A 219 -28.45 -20.56 -49.24
C LEU A 219 -29.68 -20.00 -49.99
N SER A 220 -30.26 -18.83 -49.67
CA SER A 220 -30.00 -17.85 -48.58
C SER A 220 -31.00 -16.66 -48.60
N ILE A 221 -31.24 -16.02 -47.44
CA ILE A 221 -31.50 -14.57 -47.23
C ILE A 221 -32.79 -13.91 -47.83
N SER A 222 -33.49 -13.14 -46.97
CA SER A 222 -34.50 -12.08 -47.26
C SER A 222 -35.84 -12.54 -47.89
N SER A 223 -36.98 -11.85 -47.74
CA SER A 223 -37.20 -10.41 -47.48
C SER A 223 -38.38 -10.10 -46.55
N SER A 224 -38.34 -8.90 -45.95
CA SER A 224 -39.33 -8.35 -45.01
C SER A 224 -40.74 -8.17 -45.58
N ARG A 225 -41.79 -8.26 -44.74
CA ARG A 225 -43.05 -7.52 -44.93
C ARG A 225 -43.90 -7.34 -43.66
N ARG A 226 -44.27 -6.07 -43.43
CA ARG A 226 -45.47 -5.55 -42.73
C ARG A 226 -45.58 -5.70 -41.20
N LEU A 227 -45.93 -4.58 -40.58
CA LEU A 227 -46.48 -4.51 -39.22
C LEU A 227 -47.93 -5.02 -39.23
N SER A 228 -48.32 -5.67 -38.14
CA SER A 228 -49.69 -5.64 -37.62
C SER A 228 -49.60 -5.34 -36.12
N SER A 229 -50.38 -4.38 -35.63
CA SER A 229 -50.44 -4.02 -34.20
C SER A 229 -51.21 -5.07 -33.38
N LEU A 230 -51.18 -4.89 -32.05
CA LEU A 230 -51.88 -5.70 -31.04
C LEU A 230 -51.36 -7.13 -30.87
N ASN A 231 -50.30 -7.26 -30.06
CA ASN A 231 -49.97 -8.49 -29.36
C ASN A 231 -49.57 -8.13 -27.91
N PRO A 232 -50.35 -8.48 -26.87
CA PRO A 232 -50.14 -8.00 -25.50
C PRO A 232 -48.96 -8.67 -24.77
N MET A 233 -48.15 -9.45 -25.48
CA MET A 233 -46.93 -10.09 -25.01
C MET A 233 -45.71 -9.35 -25.59
N SER A 234 -45.46 -8.13 -25.15
CA SER A 234 -44.28 -7.36 -25.55
C SER A 234 -43.01 -7.98 -24.95
N SER A 235 -42.28 -8.74 -25.78
CA SER A 235 -40.93 -9.25 -25.52
C SER A 235 -40.71 -9.86 -24.13
N VAL A 236 -41.23 -11.07 -23.93
CA VAL A 236 -40.58 -12.02 -23.01
C VAL A 236 -39.20 -12.32 -23.59
N ASP A 237 -38.16 -11.68 -23.07
CA ASP A 237 -36.79 -11.88 -23.56
C ASP A 237 -36.27 -13.24 -23.12
N ILE A 238 -36.42 -14.22 -24.02
CA ILE A 238 -35.94 -15.59 -23.84
C ILE A 238 -34.42 -15.63 -23.62
N SER A 239 -33.66 -14.69 -24.20
CA SER A 239 -32.21 -14.63 -24.00
C SER A 239 -31.85 -14.11 -22.60
N ALA A 240 -32.55 -13.09 -22.09
CA ALA A 240 -32.39 -12.63 -20.71
C ALA A 240 -32.87 -13.67 -19.69
N ILE A 241 -33.93 -14.44 -19.98
CA ILE A 241 -34.36 -15.56 -19.13
C ILE A 241 -33.34 -16.71 -19.16
N GLN A 242 -32.80 -17.07 -20.33
CA GLN A 242 -31.75 -18.08 -20.44
C GLN A 242 -30.45 -17.63 -19.75
N GLU A 243 -30.08 -16.35 -19.84
CA GLU A 243 -28.94 -15.79 -19.11
C GLU A 243 -29.21 -15.77 -17.59
N ALA A 244 -30.40 -15.36 -17.14
CA ALA A 244 -30.78 -15.39 -15.72
C ALA A 244 -30.81 -16.83 -15.15
N MET A 245 -31.33 -17.80 -15.91
CA MET A 245 -31.28 -19.22 -15.54
C MET A 245 -29.84 -19.75 -15.52
N LYS A 246 -29.00 -19.36 -16.48
CA LYS A 246 -27.57 -19.71 -16.51
C LYS A 246 -26.85 -19.14 -15.29
N MET A 247 -27.07 -17.87 -14.98
CA MET A 247 -26.49 -17.18 -13.80
C MET A 247 -26.95 -17.82 -12.49
N ALA A 248 -28.25 -18.11 -12.34
CA ALA A 248 -28.76 -18.87 -11.19
C ALA A 248 -28.17 -20.29 -11.11
N SER A 249 -27.83 -20.90 -12.26
CA SER A 249 -27.10 -22.18 -12.33
C SER A 249 -25.59 -22.08 -12.11
N LEU A 250 -25.05 -20.91 -11.73
CA LEU A 250 -23.69 -20.79 -11.17
C LEU A 250 -23.72 -20.88 -9.63
N ASP A 251 -24.76 -20.37 -8.97
CA ASP A 251 -25.00 -20.48 -7.52
C ASP A 251 -25.52 -21.89 -7.12
N GLN A 252 -24.88 -22.97 -7.58
CA GLN A 252 -25.44 -24.33 -7.51
C GLN A 252 -25.58 -24.93 -6.09
N HIS A 253 -24.99 -24.32 -5.06
CA HIS A 253 -25.18 -24.79 -3.68
C HIS A 253 -26.55 -24.35 -3.14
N ARG A 254 -27.44 -25.34 -2.93
CA ARG A 254 -28.80 -25.16 -2.42
C ARG A 254 -28.81 -24.28 -1.16
N GLY A 255 -29.51 -23.14 -1.24
CA GLY A 255 -29.62 -22.15 -0.17
C GLY A 255 -28.78 -20.88 -0.37
N TYR A 256 -27.73 -20.91 -1.20
CA TYR A 256 -26.83 -19.77 -1.37
C TYR A 256 -27.43 -18.60 -2.17
N SER A 257 -28.59 -18.80 -2.81
CA SER A 257 -29.37 -17.77 -3.53
C SER A 257 -30.44 -17.09 -2.66
N GLN A 258 -30.54 -17.42 -1.36
CA GLN A 258 -31.51 -16.78 -0.46
C GLN A 258 -31.14 -15.32 -0.16
N SER A 259 -32.11 -14.50 0.25
CA SER A 259 -31.89 -13.12 0.71
C SER A 259 -31.64 -13.04 2.23
N ASN A 260 -32.21 -13.97 3.00
CA ASN A 260 -32.10 -14.02 4.45
C ASN A 260 -31.14 -15.15 4.86
N TYR A 261 -30.21 -14.86 5.76
CA TYR A 261 -29.24 -15.81 6.31
C TYR A 261 -29.35 -15.86 7.83
N GLY A 262 -29.14 -17.05 8.40
CA GLY A 262 -29.00 -17.20 9.84
C GLY A 262 -27.67 -16.62 10.33
N GLN A 263 -27.66 -16.12 11.56
CA GLN A 263 -26.43 -15.68 12.23
C GLN A 263 -25.47 -16.87 12.36
N VAL A 264 -24.21 -16.70 11.96
CA VAL A 264 -23.18 -17.74 12.12
C VAL A 264 -22.78 -17.79 13.59
N ASN A 265 -23.21 -18.86 14.27
CA ASN A 265 -22.93 -19.12 15.67
C ASN A 265 -21.91 -20.26 15.80
N GLN A 266 -20.79 -20.00 16.46
CA GLN A 266 -19.78 -21.01 16.79
C GLN A 266 -20.15 -21.69 18.11
N THR A 267 -20.53 -22.96 18.05
CA THR A 267 -20.91 -23.77 19.23
C THR A 267 -19.70 -24.23 20.06
N THR A 268 -18.52 -24.24 19.44
CA THR A 268 -17.31 -24.88 19.97
C THR A 268 -16.10 -24.08 19.53
N MET A 269 -15.22 -23.72 20.47
CA MET A 269 -14.00 -22.96 20.15
C MET A 269 -13.04 -23.82 19.32
N THR A 270 -12.29 -23.19 18.43
CA THR A 270 -11.28 -23.87 17.60
C THR A 270 -10.02 -24.10 18.43
N GLU A 271 -9.69 -25.36 18.69
CA GLU A 271 -8.44 -25.74 19.36
C GLU A 271 -7.29 -25.81 18.36
N TYR A 272 -6.33 -24.89 18.46
CA TYR A 272 -5.09 -24.91 17.67
C TYR A 272 -3.97 -25.58 18.45
N THR A 273 -3.14 -26.38 17.78
CA THR A 273 -1.93 -26.95 18.39
C THR A 273 -0.89 -25.85 18.62
N GLU A 274 -0.37 -25.73 19.84
CA GLU A 274 0.70 -24.79 20.15
C GLU A 274 2.05 -25.28 19.59
N GLU A 275 2.86 -24.37 19.04
CA GLU A 275 4.14 -24.69 18.38
C GLU A 275 5.05 -25.61 19.21
N HIS A 276 5.16 -25.36 20.52
CA HIS A 276 6.02 -26.14 21.40
C HIS A 276 5.57 -27.62 21.48
N LYS A 277 4.27 -27.89 21.37
CA LYS A 277 3.66 -29.25 21.33
C LYS A 277 3.65 -29.87 19.94
N ALA A 278 3.71 -29.07 18.87
CA ALA A 278 3.72 -29.58 17.49
C ALA A 278 5.00 -30.41 17.21
N ALA A 279 4.85 -31.61 16.63
CA ALA A 279 5.95 -32.50 16.24
C ALA A 279 5.54 -33.39 15.05
N GLY A 280 6.50 -33.79 14.22
CA GLY A 280 6.28 -34.53 12.98
C GLY A 280 5.75 -33.64 11.86
N TYR A 281 5.02 -34.22 10.90
CA TYR A 281 4.66 -33.57 9.64
C TYR A 281 3.81 -32.28 9.78
N GLN A 282 3.15 -32.04 10.92
CA GLN A 282 2.50 -30.77 11.23
C GLN A 282 3.47 -29.57 11.26
N VAL A 283 4.71 -29.77 11.75
CA VAL A 283 5.76 -28.73 11.79
C VAL A 283 6.27 -28.37 10.38
N LEU A 284 6.08 -29.26 9.41
CA LEU A 284 6.41 -29.03 7.99
C LEU A 284 5.21 -28.49 7.18
N ARG A 285 4.02 -28.42 7.79
CA ARG A 285 2.79 -27.89 7.16
C ARG A 285 2.45 -26.47 7.62
N GLU A 286 2.78 -26.10 8.85
CA GLU A 286 2.59 -24.74 9.32
C GLU A 286 3.75 -23.86 8.85
N ALA A 287 3.42 -22.87 8.02
CA ALA A 287 4.39 -22.04 7.33
C ALA A 287 5.23 -21.15 8.26
N HIS A 288 4.73 -20.84 9.47
CA HIS A 288 5.46 -20.13 10.51
C HIS A 288 6.47 -20.99 11.27
N TRP A 289 6.30 -22.33 11.27
CA TRP A 289 7.19 -23.27 11.98
C TRP A 289 8.18 -23.96 11.04
N ASN A 290 7.83 -24.07 9.75
CA ASN A 290 8.61 -24.82 8.77
C ASN A 290 9.88 -24.09 8.31
N LYS A 291 11.03 -24.48 8.86
CA LYS A 291 12.36 -24.00 8.44
C LYS A 291 13.00 -24.85 7.31
N GLY A 292 12.26 -25.81 6.73
CA GLY A 292 12.70 -26.63 5.59
C GLY A 292 13.99 -27.42 5.88
N THR A 293 15.01 -27.25 5.05
CA THR A 293 16.35 -27.85 5.26
C THR A 293 17.18 -27.17 6.37
N SER A 294 16.71 -26.07 6.96
CA SER A 294 17.44 -25.31 8.00
C SER A 294 17.16 -25.76 9.43
N PHE A 295 16.31 -26.76 9.66
CA PHE A 295 16.18 -27.38 11.00
C PHE A 295 17.51 -27.99 11.46
N THR A 296 17.92 -27.70 12.71
CA THR A 296 19.14 -28.26 13.34
C THR A 296 18.97 -29.75 13.68
N PRO A 297 20.05 -30.50 14.00
CA PRO A 297 19.93 -31.89 14.44
C PRO A 297 19.01 -32.05 15.66
N GLU A 298 19.12 -31.14 16.63
CA GLU A 298 18.37 -31.15 17.88
C GLU A 298 16.89 -30.88 17.63
N GLN A 299 16.56 -29.95 16.73
CA GLN A 299 15.20 -29.73 16.25
C GLN A 299 14.67 -30.95 15.50
N ARG A 300 15.45 -31.56 14.61
CA ARG A 300 15.04 -32.76 13.84
C ARG A 300 14.73 -33.96 14.75
N VAL A 301 15.48 -34.14 15.84
CA VAL A 301 15.19 -35.16 16.86
C VAL A 301 13.99 -34.76 17.72
N SER A 302 14.05 -33.63 18.42
CA SER A 302 13.00 -33.21 19.38
C SER A 302 11.63 -32.96 18.75
N LYS A 303 11.58 -32.60 17.47
CA LYS A 303 10.34 -32.41 16.69
C LYS A 303 10.01 -33.59 15.78
N ASN A 304 10.64 -34.75 15.90
CA ASN A 304 10.35 -35.96 15.10
C ASN A 304 10.38 -35.72 13.57
N LEU A 305 11.37 -34.98 13.06
CA LEU A 305 11.55 -34.63 11.65
C LEU A 305 12.63 -35.45 10.94
N THR A 306 13.41 -36.24 11.68
CA THR A 306 14.43 -37.15 11.11
C THR A 306 13.80 -38.10 10.09
N GLY A 307 14.24 -38.01 8.82
CA GLY A 307 13.69 -38.77 7.70
C GLY A 307 12.51 -38.12 6.99
N LEU A 308 11.87 -37.08 7.56
CA LEU A 308 10.81 -36.30 6.90
C LEU A 308 11.36 -35.17 6.02
N VAL A 309 12.59 -34.72 6.29
CA VAL A 309 13.33 -33.73 5.48
C VAL A 309 14.66 -34.33 4.99
N PRO A 310 15.19 -33.87 3.83
CA PRO A 310 16.50 -34.31 3.33
C PRO A 310 17.62 -34.17 4.36
N HIS A 311 18.59 -35.08 4.35
CA HIS A 311 19.66 -35.11 5.36
C HIS A 311 20.54 -33.84 5.37
N VAL A 312 20.66 -33.14 4.24
CA VAL A 312 21.39 -31.87 4.17
C VAL A 312 20.81 -30.83 5.14
N MET A 313 21.71 -30.13 5.83
CA MET A 313 21.41 -28.97 6.66
C MET A 313 21.91 -27.73 5.92
N GLU A 314 21.06 -26.73 5.77
CA GLU A 314 21.35 -25.55 4.95
C GLU A 314 21.13 -24.26 5.73
N SER A 315 21.90 -23.21 5.41
CA SER A 315 21.58 -21.85 5.84
C SER A 315 20.39 -21.31 5.05
N LEU A 316 19.63 -20.38 5.66
CA LEU A 316 18.54 -19.68 4.99
C LEU A 316 19.01 -19.02 3.68
N HIS A 317 20.25 -18.51 3.64
CA HIS A 317 20.87 -17.98 2.43
C HIS A 317 20.94 -19.01 1.28
N MET A 318 21.27 -20.27 1.55
CA MET A 318 21.30 -21.32 0.51
C MET A 318 19.88 -21.67 0.02
N GLN A 319 18.89 -21.66 0.93
CA GLN A 319 17.48 -21.77 0.54
C GLN A 319 17.05 -20.58 -0.33
N SER A 320 17.44 -19.35 0.00
CA SER A 320 17.19 -18.15 -0.79
C SER A 320 17.80 -18.25 -2.19
N LEU A 321 19.05 -18.74 -2.32
CA LEU A 321 19.67 -18.98 -3.63
C LEU A 321 18.88 -19.99 -4.48
N ARG A 322 18.37 -21.07 -3.87
CA ARG A 322 17.50 -22.05 -4.56
C ARG A 322 16.18 -21.41 -5.00
N ALA A 323 15.49 -20.73 -4.10
CA ALA A 323 14.20 -20.10 -4.40
C ALA A 323 14.33 -18.98 -5.45
N LEU A 324 15.38 -18.16 -5.37
CA LEU A 324 15.66 -17.11 -6.35
C LEU A 324 16.01 -17.68 -7.74
N LYS A 325 16.68 -18.84 -7.81
CA LYS A 325 16.85 -19.59 -9.07
C LYS A 325 15.51 -20.10 -9.64
N MET A 326 14.57 -20.48 -8.79
CA MET A 326 13.22 -20.89 -9.20
C MET A 326 12.35 -19.69 -9.63
N ILE A 327 12.46 -18.53 -8.99
CA ILE A 327 11.79 -17.28 -9.40
C ILE A 327 12.32 -16.85 -10.78
N ARG A 328 13.65 -16.80 -10.95
CA ARG A 328 14.29 -16.34 -12.19
C ARG A 328 14.17 -17.32 -13.37
N SER A 329 13.70 -18.55 -13.16
CA SER A 329 13.35 -19.49 -14.24
C SER A 329 11.91 -19.35 -14.74
N ARG A 330 11.08 -18.48 -14.14
CA ARG A 330 9.71 -18.23 -14.56
C ARG A 330 9.62 -17.09 -15.59
N SER A 331 8.84 -17.31 -16.64
CA SER A 331 8.69 -16.38 -17.76
C SER A 331 7.86 -15.14 -17.42
N THR A 332 6.67 -15.31 -16.82
CA THR A 332 5.78 -14.18 -16.51
C THR A 332 5.95 -13.70 -15.06
N ASN A 333 5.50 -12.48 -14.76
CA ASN A 333 5.48 -11.99 -13.38
C ASN A 333 4.40 -12.68 -12.53
N ILE A 334 3.31 -13.16 -13.15
CA ILE A 334 2.27 -13.95 -12.46
C ILE A 334 2.85 -15.30 -12.00
N ASP A 335 3.61 -16.01 -12.85
CA ASP A 335 4.28 -17.26 -12.46
C ASP A 335 5.24 -17.06 -11.27
N LYS A 336 5.92 -15.90 -11.21
CA LYS A 336 6.80 -15.54 -10.09
C LYS A 336 6.01 -15.22 -8.83
N TYR A 337 4.90 -14.46 -8.95
CA TYR A 337 3.98 -14.20 -7.85
C TYR A 337 3.39 -15.50 -7.29
N LEU A 338 2.94 -16.42 -8.14
CA LEU A 338 2.40 -17.71 -7.72
C LEU A 338 3.44 -18.51 -6.94
N TYR A 339 4.68 -18.59 -7.44
CA TYR A 339 5.77 -19.24 -6.69
C TYR A 339 6.06 -18.55 -5.34
N LEU A 340 5.98 -17.21 -5.28
CA LEU A 340 6.14 -16.45 -4.03
C LEU A 340 4.97 -16.65 -3.04
N SER A 341 3.71 -16.76 -3.51
CA SER A 341 2.56 -17.08 -2.67
C SER A 341 2.57 -18.54 -2.20
N THR A 342 3.02 -19.49 -3.03
CA THR A 342 3.32 -20.86 -2.60
C THR A 342 4.38 -20.84 -1.50
N LEU A 343 5.51 -20.16 -1.72
CA LEU A 343 6.62 -20.11 -0.77
C LEU A 343 6.21 -19.50 0.57
N LYS A 344 5.43 -18.40 0.57
CA LYS A 344 4.83 -17.79 1.76
C LYS A 344 3.90 -18.76 2.52
N GLY A 345 3.25 -19.67 1.79
CA GLY A 345 2.39 -20.72 2.35
C GLY A 345 3.14 -21.99 2.78
N GLU A 346 4.46 -22.06 2.55
CA GLU A 346 5.30 -23.20 2.93
C GLU A 346 6.34 -22.83 4.00
N ASN A 347 6.96 -21.65 3.91
CA ASN A 347 8.00 -21.15 4.82
C ASN A 347 8.02 -19.61 4.80
N VAL A 348 7.51 -19.01 5.88
CA VAL A 348 7.33 -17.57 6.03
C VAL A 348 8.66 -16.83 6.12
N ASP A 349 9.64 -17.37 6.86
CA ASP A 349 10.97 -16.77 7.02
C ASP A 349 11.72 -16.65 5.69
N LEU A 350 11.66 -17.70 4.87
CA LEU A 350 12.30 -17.73 3.55
C LEU A 350 11.64 -16.76 2.56
N PHE A 351 10.29 -16.66 2.58
CA PHE A 351 9.57 -15.66 1.78
C PHE A 351 10.00 -14.23 2.14
N TYR A 352 10.01 -13.87 3.43
CA TYR A 352 10.37 -12.51 3.84
C TYR A 352 11.86 -12.22 3.69
N ARG A 353 12.75 -13.19 3.90
CA ARG A 353 14.18 -13.01 3.67
C ARG A 353 14.48 -12.68 2.21
N LEU A 354 13.84 -13.40 1.27
CA LEU A 354 13.94 -13.09 -0.16
C LEU A 354 13.44 -11.68 -0.48
N LEU A 355 12.26 -11.32 0.03
CA LEU A 355 11.63 -10.02 -0.22
C LEU A 355 12.45 -8.84 0.30
N ILE A 356 13.10 -9.00 1.46
CA ILE A 356 14.01 -8.02 2.06
C ILE A 356 15.29 -7.91 1.22
N ASP A 357 15.99 -9.03 0.99
CA ASP A 357 17.29 -9.05 0.29
C ASP A 357 17.22 -8.60 -1.18
N ASN A 358 16.05 -8.75 -1.82
CA ASN A 358 15.86 -8.53 -3.26
C ASN A 358 14.72 -7.54 -3.52
N ALA A 359 14.50 -6.56 -2.63
CA ALA A 359 13.35 -5.64 -2.67
C ALA A 359 13.07 -5.03 -4.06
N ARG A 360 14.11 -4.58 -4.78
CA ARG A 360 13.99 -4.04 -6.16
C ARG A 360 13.40 -5.03 -7.16
N GLU A 361 13.71 -6.32 -7.05
CA GLU A 361 13.25 -7.37 -7.98
C GLU A 361 11.92 -7.98 -7.54
N LEU A 362 11.68 -8.13 -6.23
CA LEU A 362 10.57 -8.93 -5.70
C LEU A 362 9.39 -8.11 -5.15
N MET A 363 9.58 -6.89 -4.64
CA MET A 363 8.43 -6.05 -4.25
C MET A 363 7.48 -5.75 -5.42
N PRO A 364 7.94 -5.45 -6.66
CA PRO A 364 7.05 -5.28 -7.81
C PRO A 364 6.29 -6.54 -8.27
N LEU A 365 6.57 -7.70 -7.66
CA LEU A 365 5.86 -8.96 -7.92
C LEU A 365 4.74 -9.22 -6.90
N VAL A 366 4.98 -8.93 -5.61
CA VAL A 366 3.96 -9.05 -4.55
C VAL A 366 3.10 -7.79 -4.38
N TYR A 367 3.42 -6.72 -5.10
CA TYR A 367 2.73 -5.44 -5.09
C TYR A 367 2.66 -4.84 -6.51
N THR A 368 2.41 -3.54 -6.65
CA THR A 368 2.27 -2.85 -7.94
C THR A 368 3.54 -2.96 -8.80
N PRO A 369 3.45 -3.28 -10.10
CA PRO A 369 2.22 -3.46 -10.88
C PRO A 369 1.59 -4.86 -10.79
N THR A 370 2.39 -5.91 -10.57
CA THR A 370 1.97 -7.32 -10.77
C THR A 370 0.75 -7.72 -9.94
N ILE A 371 0.58 -7.17 -8.73
CA ILE A 371 -0.59 -7.47 -7.89
C ILE A 371 -1.92 -7.04 -8.55
N GLY A 372 -1.90 -6.07 -9.47
CA GLY A 372 -3.05 -5.70 -10.28
C GLY A 372 -3.45 -6.79 -11.27
N ASP A 373 -2.47 -7.40 -11.95
CA ASP A 373 -2.69 -8.53 -12.88
C ASP A 373 -3.19 -9.78 -12.14
N VAL A 374 -2.74 -9.96 -10.89
CA VAL A 374 -3.26 -10.97 -9.96
C VAL A 374 -4.71 -10.66 -9.57
N CYS A 375 -5.04 -9.41 -9.21
CA CYS A 375 -6.41 -9.02 -8.87
C CYS A 375 -7.38 -9.13 -10.08
N LEU A 376 -6.90 -8.98 -11.31
CA LEU A 376 -7.72 -9.24 -12.51
C LEU A 376 -8.09 -10.72 -12.68
N GLN A 377 -7.35 -11.65 -12.06
CA GLN A 377 -7.47 -13.10 -12.26
C GLN A 377 -7.62 -13.89 -10.95
N TYR A 378 -7.80 -13.22 -9.81
CA TYR A 378 -7.63 -13.82 -8.47
C TYR A 378 -8.45 -15.09 -8.26
N SER A 379 -9.72 -15.10 -8.68
CA SER A 379 -10.59 -16.28 -8.59
C SER A 379 -10.06 -17.49 -9.39
N THR A 380 -9.48 -17.27 -10.57
CA THR A 380 -8.83 -18.30 -11.40
C THR A 380 -7.49 -18.76 -10.83
N LEU A 381 -6.79 -17.87 -10.12
CA LEU A 381 -5.48 -18.12 -9.50
C LEU A 381 -5.58 -18.66 -8.06
N TYR A 382 -6.79 -18.81 -7.52
CA TYR A 382 -7.01 -19.17 -6.13
C TYR A 382 -6.62 -20.62 -5.84
N THR A 383 -5.71 -20.80 -4.88
CA THR A 383 -5.16 -22.11 -4.48
C THR A 383 -5.29 -22.39 -2.98
N ARG A 384 -5.26 -21.34 -2.15
CA ARG A 384 -5.40 -21.41 -0.69
C ARG A 384 -5.99 -20.10 -0.15
N PRO A 385 -6.71 -20.12 0.99
CA PRO A 385 -7.10 -18.89 1.66
C PRO A 385 -5.86 -18.17 2.21
N GLU A 386 -5.80 -16.85 2.00
CA GLU A 386 -4.77 -15.97 2.60
C GLU A 386 -5.38 -14.84 3.44
N ALA A 387 -6.70 -14.72 3.50
CA ALA A 387 -7.43 -13.59 4.07
C ALA A 387 -8.73 -14.01 4.76
N LEU A 388 -9.36 -13.07 5.46
CA LEU A 388 -10.71 -13.22 6.00
C LEU A 388 -11.73 -12.63 5.00
N TYR A 389 -12.57 -13.50 4.46
CA TYR A 389 -13.58 -13.17 3.45
C TYR A 389 -14.93 -12.97 4.15
N ILE A 390 -15.43 -11.74 4.21
CA ILE A 390 -16.66 -11.40 4.94
C ILE A 390 -17.73 -10.92 3.95
N SER A 391 -18.76 -11.73 3.74
CA SER A 391 -19.88 -11.40 2.87
C SER A 391 -20.94 -10.56 3.58
N ILE A 392 -21.58 -9.61 2.88
CA ILE A 392 -22.75 -8.90 3.41
C ILE A 392 -23.94 -9.85 3.71
N LYS A 393 -23.96 -11.03 3.09
CA LYS A 393 -24.87 -12.13 3.44
C LYS A 393 -24.68 -12.64 4.88
N GLN A 394 -23.55 -12.34 5.52
CA GLN A 394 -23.20 -12.80 6.87
C GLN A 394 -23.34 -11.72 7.95
N ARG A 395 -24.11 -10.64 7.69
CA ARG A 395 -24.46 -9.61 8.70
C ARG A 395 -24.95 -10.23 10.01
N LYS A 396 -24.74 -9.52 11.11
CA LYS A 396 -24.87 -9.94 12.53
C LYS A 396 -23.85 -11.00 12.99
N SER A 397 -22.95 -11.45 12.12
CA SER A 397 -22.01 -12.56 12.40
C SER A 397 -20.54 -12.14 12.48
N MET A 398 -20.22 -10.85 12.29
CA MET A 398 -18.84 -10.33 12.25
C MET A 398 -17.96 -10.83 13.38
N LYS A 399 -18.46 -10.80 14.62
CA LYS A 399 -17.73 -11.18 15.82
C LYS A 399 -17.35 -12.67 15.86
N THR A 400 -18.16 -13.54 15.26
CA THR A 400 -17.85 -14.96 15.09
C THR A 400 -16.79 -15.13 13.99
N ILE A 401 -16.94 -14.41 12.88
CA ILE A 401 -16.05 -14.51 11.71
C ILE A 401 -14.63 -14.02 12.05
N LEU A 402 -14.50 -12.90 12.78
CA LEU A 402 -13.21 -12.41 13.28
C LEU A 402 -12.51 -13.40 14.23
N ARG A 403 -13.27 -14.11 15.07
CA ARG A 403 -12.74 -15.13 16.00
C ARG A 403 -12.31 -16.44 15.32
N ASN A 404 -12.61 -16.62 14.03
CA ASN A 404 -12.07 -17.73 13.23
C ASN A 404 -10.65 -17.45 12.68
N TRP A 405 -10.09 -16.26 12.92
CA TRP A 405 -8.70 -15.99 12.54
C TRP A 405 -7.73 -16.75 13.46
N PRO A 406 -6.76 -17.52 12.93
CA PRO A 406 -5.94 -18.42 13.74
C PRO A 406 -4.89 -17.71 14.61
N TYR A 407 -4.56 -16.44 14.34
CA TYR A 407 -3.53 -15.70 15.07
C TYR A 407 -4.14 -14.75 16.11
N ALA A 408 -3.66 -14.87 17.35
CA ALA A 408 -4.20 -14.10 18.48
C ALA A 408 -3.75 -12.63 18.47
N ALA A 409 -4.73 -11.73 18.58
CA ALA A 409 -4.56 -10.27 18.63
C ALA A 409 -3.68 -9.72 17.49
N PRO A 410 -4.16 -9.73 16.23
CA PRO A 410 -3.54 -8.98 15.14
C PRO A 410 -3.43 -7.50 15.51
N GLU A 411 -2.30 -6.88 15.15
CA GLU A 411 -2.01 -5.46 15.43
C GLU A 411 -2.40 -4.57 14.27
N ILE A 412 -2.50 -5.13 13.04
CA ILE A 412 -2.95 -4.40 11.86
C ILE A 412 -3.80 -5.23 10.90
N CYS A 413 -4.87 -4.60 10.42
CA CYS A 413 -5.69 -5.05 9.33
C CYS A 413 -5.58 -4.10 8.13
N VAL A 414 -5.54 -4.67 6.93
CA VAL A 414 -5.84 -3.93 5.69
C VAL A 414 -7.16 -4.49 5.15
N VAL A 415 -8.14 -3.63 4.93
CA VAL A 415 -9.49 -4.00 4.48
C VAL A 415 -9.89 -3.25 3.23
N THR A 416 -10.49 -3.98 2.28
CA THR A 416 -11.10 -3.44 1.05
C THR A 416 -12.48 -4.05 0.81
N ASP A 417 -13.32 -3.42 0.00
CA ASP A 417 -14.49 -4.05 -0.64
C ASP A 417 -14.27 -4.31 -2.14
N GLY A 418 -13.09 -4.01 -2.66
CA GLY A 418 -12.73 -4.16 -4.06
C GLY A 418 -13.50 -3.26 -5.03
N SER A 419 -14.14 -2.18 -4.56
CA SER A 419 -14.94 -1.30 -5.43
C SER A 419 -14.12 -0.37 -6.31
N ARG A 420 -12.82 -0.17 -6.03
CA ARG A 420 -11.93 0.67 -6.82
C ARG A 420 -10.47 0.22 -6.68
N ILE A 421 -10.16 -1.00 -7.14
CA ILE A 421 -8.79 -1.51 -7.14
C ILE A 421 -7.90 -0.68 -8.07
N LEU A 422 -6.93 0.04 -7.52
CA LEU A 422 -5.94 0.84 -8.23
C LEU A 422 -6.58 1.71 -9.34
N GLY A 423 -6.05 1.64 -10.56
CA GLY A 423 -6.64 2.19 -11.80
C GLY A 423 -7.50 1.19 -12.58
N LEU A 424 -7.86 0.05 -11.99
CA LEU A 424 -8.55 -1.08 -12.63
C LEU A 424 -10.08 -1.08 -12.39
N GLY A 425 -10.54 -0.45 -11.30
CA GLY A 425 -11.96 -0.26 -11.00
C GLY A 425 -12.54 -1.35 -10.08
N ASP A 426 -13.82 -1.66 -10.25
CA ASP A 426 -14.51 -2.66 -9.42
C ASP A 426 -14.07 -4.08 -9.82
N LEU A 427 -13.43 -4.80 -8.89
CA LEU A 427 -13.04 -6.20 -9.04
C LEU A 427 -13.74 -7.13 -8.01
N GLY A 428 -14.60 -6.59 -7.15
CA GLY A 428 -15.28 -7.37 -6.12
C GLY A 428 -14.31 -8.11 -5.20
N ILE A 429 -14.60 -9.37 -4.88
CA ILE A 429 -13.76 -10.17 -3.97
C ILE A 429 -12.32 -10.36 -4.48
N ASN A 430 -12.09 -10.30 -5.80
CA ASN A 430 -10.76 -10.47 -6.39
C ASN A 430 -9.78 -9.37 -5.96
N GLY A 431 -10.28 -8.24 -5.46
CA GLY A 431 -9.48 -7.14 -4.91
C GLY A 431 -8.70 -7.48 -3.64
N VAL A 432 -9.00 -8.60 -2.98
CA VAL A 432 -8.31 -9.09 -1.76
C VAL A 432 -6.79 -9.26 -1.92
N GLY A 433 -6.29 -9.37 -3.15
CA GLY A 433 -4.86 -9.35 -3.44
C GLY A 433 -4.15 -8.10 -2.92
N ILE A 434 -4.83 -6.95 -2.85
CA ILE A 434 -4.23 -5.69 -2.37
C ILE A 434 -3.97 -5.73 -0.85
N PRO A 435 -4.93 -6.09 0.04
CA PRO A 435 -4.66 -6.42 1.43
C PRO A 435 -3.51 -7.41 1.64
N ILE A 436 -3.49 -8.52 0.89
CA ILE A 436 -2.45 -9.56 1.00
C ILE A 436 -1.07 -9.00 0.63
N GLY A 437 -0.99 -8.20 -0.44
CA GLY A 437 0.23 -7.53 -0.88
C GLY A 437 0.73 -6.47 0.10
N LYS A 438 -0.15 -5.55 0.56
CA LYS A 438 0.24 -4.49 1.50
C LYS A 438 0.66 -5.01 2.86
N LEU A 439 0.02 -6.06 3.39
CA LEU A 439 0.47 -6.68 4.64
C LEU A 439 1.80 -7.45 4.48
N SER A 440 2.05 -8.01 3.30
CA SER A 440 3.39 -8.55 2.98
C SER A 440 4.45 -7.44 2.91
N LEU A 441 4.08 -6.22 2.50
CA LEU A 441 4.95 -5.05 2.56
C LEU A 441 5.09 -4.47 3.97
N TYR A 442 4.09 -4.55 4.84
CA TYR A 442 4.24 -4.19 6.26
C TYR A 442 5.34 -5.01 6.94
N THR A 443 5.37 -6.32 6.71
CA THR A 443 6.42 -7.19 7.22
C THR A 443 7.76 -6.95 6.52
N GLY A 444 7.78 -6.88 5.19
CA GLY A 444 9.02 -6.70 4.43
C GLY A 444 9.70 -5.34 4.63
N ALA A 445 8.92 -4.25 4.59
CA ALA A 445 9.41 -2.89 4.68
C ALA A 445 9.46 -2.31 6.10
N ALA A 446 8.56 -2.68 7.03
CA ALA A 446 8.66 -2.21 8.42
C ALA A 446 9.06 -3.28 9.43
N GLY A 447 8.75 -4.55 9.17
CA GLY A 447 8.99 -5.62 10.15
C GLY A 447 7.90 -5.72 11.22
N ILE A 448 6.65 -5.33 10.89
CA ILE A 448 5.50 -5.86 11.63
C ILE A 448 5.54 -7.39 11.49
N ARG A 449 5.19 -8.10 12.56
CA ARG A 449 5.22 -9.56 12.62
C ARG A 449 4.19 -10.20 11.68
N PRO A 450 4.53 -11.25 10.89
CA PRO A 450 3.58 -11.92 9.99
C PRO A 450 2.25 -12.28 10.66
N GLU A 451 2.33 -12.91 11.84
CA GLU A 451 1.22 -13.37 12.67
C GLU A 451 0.39 -12.22 13.27
N LYS A 452 0.87 -10.98 13.17
CA LYS A 452 0.16 -9.76 13.60
C LYS A 452 -0.59 -9.05 12.48
N THR A 453 -0.61 -9.62 11.28
CA THR A 453 -1.31 -9.07 10.11
C THR A 453 -2.64 -9.79 9.84
N LEU A 454 -3.66 -9.06 9.41
CA LEU A 454 -5.00 -9.59 9.06
C LEU A 454 -5.56 -8.93 7.77
N PRO A 455 -5.40 -9.54 6.59
CA PRO A 455 -6.04 -9.06 5.36
C PRO A 455 -7.53 -9.42 5.37
N ILE A 456 -8.38 -8.45 5.05
CA ILE A 456 -9.85 -8.63 5.00
C ILE A 456 -10.41 -8.15 3.66
N VAL A 457 -11.41 -8.86 3.15
CA VAL A 457 -12.26 -8.37 2.06
C VAL A 457 -13.74 -8.40 2.45
N LEU A 458 -14.42 -7.27 2.24
CA LEU A 458 -15.84 -7.07 2.50
C LEU A 458 -16.65 -7.25 1.20
N ASP A 459 -17.15 -8.45 0.95
CA ASP A 459 -17.91 -8.73 -0.26
C ASP A 459 -19.35 -8.20 -0.16
N CYS A 460 -19.56 -7.04 -0.79
CA CYS A 460 -20.85 -6.37 -0.95
C CYS A 460 -21.52 -6.67 -2.31
N GLY A 461 -21.00 -7.61 -3.10
CA GLY A 461 -21.26 -7.79 -4.54
C GLY A 461 -20.29 -7.00 -5.42
N THR A 462 -20.49 -7.01 -6.74
CA THR A 462 -19.65 -6.26 -7.70
C THR A 462 -20.47 -5.70 -8.86
N ALA A 463 -20.12 -4.52 -9.36
CA ALA A 463 -20.68 -3.96 -10.58
C ALA A 463 -20.16 -4.64 -11.86
N ASN A 464 -19.03 -5.35 -11.78
CA ASN A 464 -18.26 -5.86 -12.91
C ASN A 464 -18.95 -7.04 -13.62
N GLU A 465 -19.43 -6.82 -14.85
CA GLU A 465 -20.12 -7.84 -15.65
C GLU A 465 -19.25 -9.07 -15.98
N THR A 466 -17.94 -8.88 -16.16
CA THR A 466 -17.02 -9.99 -16.46
C THR A 466 -16.94 -10.94 -15.26
N ASN A 467 -16.75 -10.40 -14.06
CA ASN A 467 -16.69 -11.20 -12.83
C ASN A 467 -18.03 -11.89 -12.54
N LEU A 468 -19.16 -11.20 -12.74
CA LEU A 468 -20.48 -11.80 -12.55
C LEU A 468 -20.71 -13.01 -13.47
N LYS A 469 -20.26 -12.92 -14.72
CA LYS A 469 -20.45 -13.96 -15.75
C LYS A 469 -19.37 -15.03 -15.79
N ASP A 470 -18.20 -14.79 -15.18
CA ASP A 470 -17.11 -15.77 -15.04
C ASP A 470 -17.50 -16.89 -14.05
N PRO A 471 -17.63 -18.16 -14.48
CA PRO A 471 -18.03 -19.26 -13.59
C PRO A 471 -17.01 -19.56 -12.48
N LEU A 472 -15.78 -19.05 -12.54
CA LEU A 472 -14.77 -19.22 -11.48
C LEU A 472 -14.86 -18.16 -10.38
N TYR A 473 -15.50 -17.01 -10.62
CA TYR A 473 -15.60 -15.91 -9.65
C TYR A 473 -16.13 -16.37 -8.27
N LEU A 474 -15.32 -16.11 -7.24
CA LEU A 474 -15.51 -16.60 -5.87
C LEU A 474 -16.46 -15.73 -5.02
N GLY A 475 -16.84 -14.55 -5.51
CA GLY A 475 -17.65 -13.59 -4.75
C GLY A 475 -19.15 -13.72 -5.02
N ILE A 476 -19.96 -12.91 -4.34
CA ILE A 476 -21.41 -12.87 -4.56
C ILE A 476 -21.70 -12.47 -6.01
N ARG A 477 -22.50 -13.29 -6.72
CA ARG A 477 -22.94 -13.04 -8.10
C ARG A 477 -24.09 -12.03 -8.19
N SER A 478 -23.99 -10.92 -7.44
CA SER A 478 -24.94 -9.82 -7.45
C SER A 478 -24.25 -8.48 -7.70
N LYS A 479 -25.02 -7.51 -8.18
CA LYS A 479 -24.62 -6.09 -8.11
C LYS A 479 -24.37 -5.68 -6.66
N ARG A 480 -23.58 -4.61 -6.48
CA ARG A 480 -23.36 -4.01 -5.16
C ARG A 480 -24.68 -3.54 -4.57
N VAL A 481 -24.90 -3.87 -3.30
CA VAL A 481 -26.03 -3.37 -2.49
C VAL A 481 -26.02 -1.83 -2.38
N PRO A 482 -27.14 -1.18 -2.00
CA PRO A 482 -27.19 0.27 -1.81
C PRO A 482 -26.12 0.79 -0.84
N VAL A 483 -25.60 2.00 -1.09
CA VAL A 483 -24.50 2.60 -0.30
C VAL A 483 -24.85 2.77 1.18
N SER A 484 -26.13 2.97 1.51
CA SER A 484 -26.60 2.98 2.90
C SER A 484 -26.42 1.62 3.60
N GLU A 485 -26.66 0.52 2.89
CA GLU A 485 -26.50 -0.83 3.43
C GLU A 485 -25.02 -1.22 3.55
N GLN A 486 -24.17 -0.77 2.60
CA GLN A 486 -22.71 -0.86 2.72
C GLN A 486 -22.20 -0.10 3.96
N LEU A 487 -22.77 1.08 4.26
CA LEU A 487 -22.40 1.88 5.43
C LEU A 487 -22.78 1.18 6.74
N GLU A 488 -24.00 0.64 6.85
CA GLU A 488 -24.40 -0.14 8.05
C GLU A 488 -23.55 -1.41 8.23
N PHE A 489 -23.17 -2.07 7.13
CA PHE A 489 -22.27 -3.24 7.15
C PHE A 489 -20.86 -2.86 7.61
N MET A 490 -20.39 -1.66 7.21
CA MET A 490 -19.12 -1.11 7.66
C MET A 490 -19.16 -0.66 9.14
N ASP A 491 -20.29 -0.13 9.62
CA ASP A 491 -20.50 0.15 11.05
C ASP A 491 -20.42 -1.15 11.88
N GLU A 492 -21.11 -2.21 11.45
CA GLU A 492 -21.06 -3.53 12.10
C GLU A 492 -19.64 -4.11 12.10
N PHE A 493 -18.92 -3.98 10.99
CA PHE A 493 -17.52 -4.39 10.85
C PHE A 493 -16.61 -3.66 11.85
N MET A 494 -16.67 -2.32 11.87
CA MET A 494 -15.80 -1.52 12.74
C MET A 494 -16.11 -1.73 14.23
N GLU A 495 -17.37 -1.88 14.61
CA GLU A 495 -17.77 -2.21 15.99
C GLU A 495 -17.31 -3.62 16.40
N ALA A 496 -17.40 -4.60 15.49
CA ALA A 496 -16.90 -5.94 15.76
C ALA A 496 -15.37 -6.00 15.84
N CYS A 497 -14.64 -5.27 15.00
CA CYS A 497 -13.18 -5.15 15.11
C CYS A 497 -12.76 -4.52 16.44
N ALA A 498 -13.40 -3.43 16.85
CA ALA A 498 -13.08 -2.75 18.11
C ALA A 498 -13.41 -3.59 19.36
N GLU A 499 -14.38 -4.52 19.29
CA GLU A 499 -14.67 -5.45 20.41
C GLU A 499 -13.78 -6.70 20.41
N VAL A 500 -13.48 -7.28 19.24
CA VAL A 500 -12.74 -8.55 19.15
C VAL A 500 -11.22 -8.32 19.19
N PHE A 501 -10.73 -7.24 18.58
CA PHE A 501 -9.32 -6.88 18.48
C PHE A 501 -9.12 -5.38 18.82
N PRO A 502 -9.34 -4.96 20.08
CA PRO A 502 -9.40 -3.53 20.47
C PRO A 502 -8.11 -2.73 20.22
N ASP A 503 -6.97 -3.40 20.06
CA ASP A 503 -5.69 -2.76 19.76
C ASP A 503 -5.36 -2.66 18.27
N MET A 504 -6.12 -3.33 17.40
CA MET A 504 -5.83 -3.46 15.98
C MET A 504 -6.04 -2.15 15.20
N LEU A 505 -5.02 -1.73 14.46
CA LEU A 505 -5.10 -0.64 13.50
C LEU A 505 -5.81 -1.10 12.21
N VAL A 506 -6.81 -0.35 11.74
CA VAL A 506 -7.55 -0.66 10.50
C VAL A 506 -7.16 0.31 9.39
N GLN A 507 -6.47 -0.19 8.36
CA GLN A 507 -6.23 0.53 7.11
C GLN A 507 -7.36 0.25 6.12
N PHE A 508 -8.09 1.29 5.71
CA PHE A 508 -9.00 1.24 4.58
C PHE A 508 -8.23 1.34 3.26
N GLU A 509 -8.63 0.57 2.25
CA GLU A 509 -7.84 0.35 1.03
C GLU A 509 -8.73 0.18 -0.23
N ASP A 510 -8.39 0.89 -1.33
CA ASP A 510 -8.99 0.72 -2.67
C ASP A 510 -10.55 0.76 -2.69
N PHE A 511 -11.14 1.57 -1.81
CA PHE A 511 -12.56 1.87 -1.81
C PHE A 511 -12.91 2.93 -2.88
N GLU A 512 -14.14 2.86 -3.41
CA GLU A 512 -14.76 3.94 -4.19
C GLU A 512 -14.59 5.30 -3.47
N SER A 513 -14.26 6.34 -4.24
CA SER A 513 -13.71 7.60 -3.71
C SER A 513 -14.61 8.34 -2.72
N GLU A 514 -15.92 8.46 -2.97
CA GLU A 514 -16.81 9.13 -2.04
C GLU A 514 -16.99 8.32 -0.76
N LYS A 515 -17.12 6.99 -0.88
CA LYS A 515 -17.18 6.06 0.24
C LYS A 515 -15.90 6.09 1.09
N ALA A 516 -14.72 6.15 0.48
CA ALA A 516 -13.44 6.25 1.18
C ALA A 516 -13.37 7.48 2.10
N PHE A 517 -13.75 8.67 1.61
CA PHE A 517 -13.87 9.86 2.45
C PHE A 517 -14.94 9.71 3.54
N LYS A 518 -16.15 9.24 3.19
CA LYS A 518 -17.27 9.06 4.14
C LYS A 518 -16.92 8.09 5.28
N TYR A 519 -16.16 7.03 5.01
CA TYR A 519 -15.66 6.10 6.03
C TYR A 519 -14.55 6.75 6.88
N LEU A 520 -13.57 7.40 6.25
CA LEU A 520 -12.48 8.05 6.98
C LEU A 520 -13.03 9.12 7.96
N ASP A 521 -13.87 10.04 7.48
CA ASP A 521 -14.46 11.12 8.29
C ASP A 521 -15.34 10.58 9.43
N ARG A 522 -16.02 9.44 9.22
CA ARG A 522 -16.90 8.79 10.20
C ARG A 522 -16.14 8.04 11.30
N TYR A 523 -15.03 7.40 10.96
CA TYR A 523 -14.37 6.43 11.84
C TYR A 523 -13.11 6.97 12.53
N ARG A 524 -12.38 7.91 11.92
CA ARG A 524 -11.05 8.37 12.40
C ARG A 524 -11.03 8.94 13.83
N ASN A 525 -12.17 9.41 14.33
CA ASN A 525 -12.34 9.99 15.66
C ASN A 525 -12.98 9.03 16.68
N LYS A 526 -13.32 7.79 16.26
CA LYS A 526 -13.91 6.72 17.11
C LYS A 526 -12.98 5.50 17.22
N TYR A 527 -12.16 5.24 16.21
CA TYR A 527 -11.34 4.02 16.10
C TYR A 527 -9.91 4.30 15.63
N ARG A 528 -9.01 3.33 15.88
CA ARG A 528 -7.67 3.27 15.29
C ARG A 528 -7.79 2.94 13.79
N CYS A 529 -7.99 3.94 12.95
CA CYS A 529 -8.06 3.74 11.50
C CYS A 529 -7.51 4.90 10.68
N PHE A 530 -7.06 4.58 9.47
CA PHE A 530 -6.65 5.53 8.42
C PHE A 530 -6.99 4.96 7.04
N ASN A 531 -6.96 5.77 5.99
CA ASN A 531 -7.07 5.29 4.60
C ASN A 531 -5.81 5.63 3.82
N ASP A 532 -5.18 4.64 3.19
CA ASP A 532 -3.91 4.86 2.49
C ASP A 532 -4.08 5.67 1.19
N ASP A 533 -5.20 5.50 0.49
CA ASP A 533 -5.49 6.22 -0.76
C ASP A 533 -5.56 7.75 -0.56
N ILE A 534 -6.10 8.19 0.57
CA ILE A 534 -6.27 9.60 0.95
C ILE A 534 -5.07 10.09 1.76
N GLN A 535 -4.67 9.38 2.83
CA GLN A 535 -3.66 9.83 3.78
C GLN A 535 -2.25 9.44 3.33
N GLY A 536 -1.99 8.18 3.03
CA GLY A 536 -0.67 7.70 2.60
C GLY A 536 -0.22 8.24 1.25
N THR A 537 -1.12 8.31 0.25
CA THR A 537 -0.83 8.91 -1.06
C THR A 537 -0.46 10.38 -0.94
N GLY A 538 -1.22 11.15 -0.16
CA GLY A 538 -0.87 12.55 0.10
C GLY A 538 0.43 12.69 0.87
N ALA A 539 0.71 11.80 1.83
CA ALA A 539 1.92 11.85 2.63
C ALA A 539 3.18 11.48 1.82
N VAL A 540 3.13 10.50 0.92
CA VAL A 540 4.28 10.21 0.06
C VAL A 540 4.53 11.36 -0.92
N VAL A 541 3.48 11.89 -1.56
CA VAL A 541 3.63 13.03 -2.48
C VAL A 541 4.12 14.29 -1.76
N LEU A 542 3.67 14.51 -0.53
CA LEU A 542 4.19 15.56 0.35
C LEU A 542 5.67 15.33 0.69
N GLY A 543 6.07 14.11 1.05
CA GLY A 543 7.48 13.78 1.32
C GLY A 543 8.38 14.09 0.13
N GLY A 544 7.96 13.68 -1.08
CA GLY A 544 8.65 14.05 -2.31
C GLY A 544 8.62 15.55 -2.58
N TYR A 545 7.50 16.23 -2.33
CA TYR A 545 7.37 17.67 -2.53
C TYR A 545 8.29 18.47 -1.59
N ILE A 546 8.46 18.04 -0.33
CA ILE A 546 9.42 18.63 0.62
C ILE A 546 10.84 18.56 0.05
N GLY A 547 11.27 17.38 -0.42
CA GLY A 547 12.57 17.20 -1.07
C GLY A 547 12.70 18.01 -2.37
N ALA A 548 11.63 18.07 -3.17
CA ALA A 548 11.62 18.78 -4.45
C ALA A 548 11.70 20.30 -4.27
N VAL A 549 10.99 20.90 -3.31
CA VAL A 549 11.11 22.33 -2.98
C VAL A 549 12.55 22.66 -2.60
N ASN A 550 13.17 21.86 -1.72
CA ASN A 550 14.56 22.03 -1.31
C ASN A 550 15.56 21.95 -2.49
N LEU A 551 15.32 21.07 -3.47
CA LEU A 551 16.14 20.94 -4.69
C LEU A 551 15.78 21.96 -5.78
N SER A 552 14.63 22.64 -5.70
CA SER A 552 14.10 23.47 -6.81
C SER A 552 14.78 24.82 -6.98
N GLY A 553 15.43 25.35 -5.94
CA GLY A 553 15.95 26.72 -5.93
C GLY A 553 14.87 27.82 -5.98
N VAL A 554 13.58 27.46 -6.02
CA VAL A 554 12.45 28.40 -6.02
C VAL A 554 12.02 28.64 -4.56
N PRO A 555 12.03 29.89 -4.05
CA PRO A 555 11.61 30.21 -2.69
C PRO A 555 10.19 29.72 -2.38
N LEU A 556 9.96 29.30 -1.14
CA LEU A 556 8.69 28.71 -0.69
C LEU A 556 7.50 29.65 -0.96
N GLU A 557 7.74 30.94 -0.79
CA GLU A 557 6.83 32.06 -0.98
C GLU A 557 6.44 32.23 -2.47
N GLU A 558 7.36 31.92 -3.38
CA GLU A 558 7.17 31.97 -4.83
C GLU A 558 6.57 30.69 -5.44
N GLN A 559 6.54 29.57 -4.69
CA GLN A 559 5.98 28.31 -5.18
C GLN A 559 4.52 28.45 -5.65
N ARG A 560 4.22 27.98 -6.87
CA ARG A 560 2.89 27.96 -7.50
C ARG A 560 2.65 26.57 -8.12
N LEU A 561 1.59 25.89 -7.69
CA LEU A 561 1.33 24.49 -8.01
C LEU A 561 0.11 24.35 -8.93
N VAL A 562 0.31 23.78 -10.12
CA VAL A 562 -0.80 23.33 -10.99
C VAL A 562 -1.03 21.84 -10.78
N PHE A 563 -2.26 21.49 -10.45
CA PHE A 563 -2.73 20.11 -10.29
C PHE A 563 -3.61 19.74 -11.47
N MET A 564 -3.11 18.91 -12.37
CA MET A 564 -3.90 18.33 -13.45
C MET A 564 -4.64 17.09 -12.94
N GLY A 565 -5.96 17.21 -12.78
CA GLY A 565 -6.83 16.18 -12.19
C GLY A 565 -7.45 16.59 -10.85
N ALA A 566 -8.48 17.44 -10.86
CA ALA A 566 -9.23 17.86 -9.67
C ALA A 566 -10.17 16.79 -9.07
N GLY A 567 -9.80 15.51 -9.12
CA GLY A 567 -10.54 14.40 -8.53
C GLY A 567 -10.29 14.21 -7.03
N SER A 568 -10.74 13.09 -6.48
CA SER A 568 -10.53 12.69 -5.07
C SER A 568 -9.06 12.72 -4.67
N ALA A 569 -8.20 12.04 -5.43
CA ALA A 569 -6.75 12.01 -5.20
C ALA A 569 -6.13 13.42 -5.33
N GLY A 570 -6.44 14.16 -6.39
CA GLY A 570 -5.90 15.52 -6.60
C GLY A 570 -6.26 16.50 -5.49
N VAL A 571 -7.52 16.51 -5.04
CA VAL A 571 -7.95 17.34 -3.90
C VAL A 571 -7.35 16.86 -2.58
N GLY A 572 -7.26 15.54 -2.35
CA GLY A 572 -6.67 14.97 -1.13
C GLY A 572 -5.18 15.32 -1.00
N VAL A 573 -4.40 15.09 -2.05
CA VAL A 573 -2.97 15.45 -2.11
C VAL A 573 -2.79 16.96 -1.95
N ALA A 574 -3.56 17.78 -2.69
CA ALA A 574 -3.47 19.23 -2.58
C ALA A 574 -3.81 19.74 -1.16
N LYS A 575 -4.77 19.13 -0.46
CA LYS A 575 -5.07 19.47 0.95
C LYS A 575 -3.89 19.19 1.89
N GLN A 576 -3.18 18.07 1.73
CA GLN A 576 -1.97 17.81 2.54
C GLN A 576 -0.83 18.78 2.21
N LEU A 577 -0.67 19.17 0.94
CA LEU A 577 0.33 20.18 0.58
C LEU A 577 -0.07 21.60 1.06
N VAL A 578 -1.35 21.90 1.33
CA VAL A 578 -1.75 23.12 2.06
C VAL A 578 -1.20 23.11 3.50
N GLU A 579 -1.22 21.96 4.17
CA GLU A 579 -0.71 21.81 5.55
C GLU A 579 0.81 22.11 5.66
N TYR A 580 1.58 21.74 4.64
CA TYR A 580 3.00 22.07 4.52
C TYR A 580 3.30 23.58 4.57
N TYR A 581 2.40 24.40 4.03
CA TYR A 581 2.49 25.85 4.06
C TYR A 581 1.95 26.45 5.37
N THR A 582 0.83 25.94 5.90
CA THR A 582 0.28 26.48 7.16
C THR A 582 1.19 26.20 8.35
N ARG A 583 1.83 25.04 8.40
CA ARG A 583 2.88 24.69 9.38
C ARG A 583 4.17 25.53 9.23
N ARG A 584 4.28 26.34 8.18
CA ARG A 584 5.35 27.34 7.96
C ARG A 584 4.88 28.78 8.12
N GLY A 585 3.70 28.99 8.72
CA GLY A 585 3.18 30.30 9.12
C GLY A 585 2.29 30.99 8.10
N LEU A 586 2.00 30.38 6.94
CA LEU A 586 0.98 30.91 6.03
C LEU A 586 -0.42 30.72 6.62
N SER A 587 -1.34 31.66 6.39
CA SER A 587 -2.76 31.42 6.66
C SER A 587 -3.30 30.35 5.72
N GLU A 588 -4.37 29.64 6.11
CA GLU A 588 -4.98 28.61 5.26
C GLU A 588 -5.38 29.16 3.88
N GLN A 589 -5.88 30.39 3.81
CA GLN A 589 -6.19 31.06 2.55
C GLN A 589 -4.92 31.32 1.72
N ALA A 590 -3.87 31.90 2.31
CA ALA A 590 -2.61 32.15 1.59
C ALA A 590 -1.90 30.86 1.14
N ALA A 591 -2.05 29.78 1.91
CA ALA A 591 -1.61 28.44 1.52
C ALA A 591 -2.43 27.91 0.32
N ARG A 592 -3.78 27.93 0.40
CA ARG A 592 -4.69 27.53 -0.69
C ARG A 592 -4.49 28.37 -1.96
N ASP A 593 -4.04 29.62 -1.84
CA ASP A 593 -3.73 30.50 -2.98
C ASP A 593 -2.45 30.14 -3.75
N LYS A 594 -1.75 29.07 -3.35
CA LYS A 594 -0.68 28.46 -4.15
C LYS A 594 -1.15 27.35 -5.09
N PHE A 595 -2.44 27.00 -5.09
CA PHE A 595 -2.97 25.82 -5.78
C PHE A 595 -3.98 26.19 -6.89
N TRP A 596 -3.70 25.72 -8.10
CA TRP A 596 -4.58 25.82 -9.27
C TRP A 596 -4.93 24.41 -9.75
N LEU A 597 -6.16 23.96 -9.49
CA LEU A 597 -6.65 22.63 -9.87
C LEU A 597 -7.36 22.69 -11.23
N VAL A 598 -7.08 21.74 -12.10
CA VAL A 598 -7.61 21.62 -13.48
C VAL A 598 -8.39 20.31 -13.61
N ASP A 599 -9.55 20.34 -14.27
CA ASP A 599 -10.32 19.15 -14.64
C ASP A 599 -10.65 19.11 -16.14
N THR A 600 -11.51 18.19 -16.56
CA THR A 600 -11.92 18.01 -17.96
C THR A 600 -12.66 19.20 -18.59
N LYS A 601 -12.90 20.29 -17.83
CA LYS A 601 -13.45 21.57 -18.32
C LYS A 601 -12.45 22.73 -18.17
N GLY A 602 -11.19 22.46 -17.86
CA GLY A 602 -10.17 23.46 -17.59
C GLY A 602 -10.01 23.79 -16.10
N LEU A 603 -9.52 25.00 -15.81
CA LEU A 603 -9.29 25.47 -14.44
C LEU A 603 -10.57 25.41 -13.60
N VAL A 604 -10.45 25.07 -12.32
CA VAL A 604 -11.56 25.08 -11.35
C VAL A 604 -11.67 26.48 -10.75
N THR A 605 -12.64 27.26 -11.22
CA THR A 605 -13.01 28.61 -10.79
C THR A 605 -14.42 28.61 -10.19
N LYS A 606 -14.77 29.59 -9.33
CA LYS A 606 -16.14 29.68 -8.77
C LYS A 606 -17.18 30.23 -9.75
N ASP A 607 -16.73 30.97 -10.77
CA ASP A 607 -17.55 31.63 -11.79
C ASP A 607 -17.70 30.82 -13.09
N ARG A 608 -17.15 29.59 -13.13
CA ARG A 608 -17.16 28.68 -14.31
C ARG A 608 -18.53 28.34 -14.89
N GLY A 609 -19.61 28.63 -14.17
CA GLY A 609 -20.99 28.40 -14.58
C GLY A 609 -21.49 26.95 -14.44
N ASP A 610 -20.63 25.98 -14.06
CA ASP A 610 -21.03 24.60 -13.81
C ASP A 610 -21.17 24.25 -12.31
N LYS A 611 -22.03 23.28 -11.99
CA LYS A 611 -22.19 22.79 -10.62
C LYS A 611 -20.95 21.98 -10.20
N LEU A 612 -19.97 22.66 -9.61
CA LEU A 612 -18.81 22.02 -9.00
C LEU A 612 -19.23 21.00 -7.93
N ALA A 613 -18.64 19.80 -7.99
CA ALA A 613 -18.71 18.81 -6.92
C ALA A 613 -18.05 19.36 -5.63
N ASP A 614 -18.57 18.98 -4.46
CA ASP A 614 -18.23 19.65 -3.20
C ASP A 614 -16.73 19.61 -2.85
N HIS A 615 -16.04 18.52 -3.17
CA HIS A 615 -14.58 18.40 -2.98
C HIS A 615 -13.79 19.47 -3.77
N LYS A 616 -14.27 19.90 -4.94
CA LYS A 616 -13.59 20.92 -5.78
C LYS A 616 -13.71 22.34 -5.23
N LYS A 617 -14.79 22.63 -4.49
CA LYS A 617 -15.12 24.00 -4.01
C LYS A 617 -14.03 24.62 -3.13
N TYR A 618 -13.28 23.78 -2.41
CA TYR A 618 -12.19 24.20 -1.52
C TYR A 618 -11.01 24.88 -2.26
N PHE A 619 -10.73 24.45 -3.50
CA PHE A 619 -9.67 25.00 -4.36
C PHE A 619 -10.20 25.85 -5.52
N ALA A 620 -11.50 26.12 -5.57
CA ALA A 620 -12.10 26.90 -6.65
C ALA A 620 -11.62 28.36 -6.62
N ARG A 621 -10.86 28.75 -7.66
CA ARG A 621 -10.25 30.08 -7.84
C ARG A 621 -11.30 31.20 -7.98
N THR A 622 -10.87 32.43 -7.71
CA THR A 622 -11.66 33.68 -7.86
C THR A 622 -10.83 34.86 -8.38
N ASP A 623 -9.54 34.63 -8.66
CA ASP A 623 -8.53 35.58 -9.15
C ASP A 623 -8.40 35.56 -10.69
N ASN A 624 -9.27 34.82 -11.37
CA ASN A 624 -9.30 34.62 -12.81
C ASN A 624 -9.92 35.80 -13.60
N SER A 625 -10.44 36.82 -12.91
CA SER A 625 -11.00 38.06 -13.50
C SER A 625 -12.08 37.82 -14.58
N GLY A 626 -12.89 36.76 -14.44
CA GLY A 626 -13.91 36.37 -15.41
C GLY A 626 -13.41 35.51 -16.58
N HIS A 627 -12.09 35.42 -16.79
CA HIS A 627 -11.51 34.54 -17.81
C HIS A 627 -11.57 33.08 -17.38
N GLN A 628 -11.77 32.18 -18.34
CA GLN A 628 -11.91 30.73 -18.12
C GLN A 628 -10.90 29.98 -18.98
N PHE A 629 -9.83 29.50 -18.34
CA PHE A 629 -8.73 28.79 -18.98
C PHE A 629 -9.12 27.31 -19.18
N ARG A 630 -9.18 26.85 -20.44
CA ARG A 630 -9.76 25.56 -20.86
C ARG A 630 -8.71 24.47 -21.08
N THR A 631 -7.56 24.83 -21.65
CA THR A 631 -6.43 23.90 -21.86
C THR A 631 -5.45 23.93 -20.69
N LEU A 632 -4.57 22.93 -20.61
CA LEU A 632 -3.49 22.95 -19.62
C LEU A 632 -2.46 24.02 -19.98
N GLU A 633 -2.14 24.17 -21.27
CA GLU A 633 -1.27 25.20 -21.82
C GLU A 633 -1.69 26.63 -21.39
N GLU A 634 -2.97 27.00 -21.55
CA GLU A 634 -3.53 28.27 -21.06
C GLU A 634 -3.31 28.46 -19.55
N VAL A 635 -3.46 27.39 -18.76
CA VAL A 635 -3.23 27.43 -17.31
C VAL A 635 -1.75 27.57 -16.98
N ILE A 636 -0.83 26.92 -17.71
CA ILE A 636 0.62 27.11 -17.51
C ILE A 636 1.03 28.56 -17.82
N GLU A 637 0.51 29.16 -18.89
CA GLU A 637 0.85 30.55 -19.27
C GLU A 637 0.35 31.58 -18.24
N TYR A 638 -0.89 31.41 -17.74
CA TYR A 638 -1.48 32.29 -16.71
C TYR A 638 -0.89 32.07 -15.31
N VAL A 639 -0.67 30.81 -14.91
CA VAL A 639 -0.21 30.45 -13.56
C VAL A 639 1.31 30.49 -13.44
N LYS A 640 2.08 30.40 -14.53
CA LYS A 640 3.56 30.34 -14.53
C LYS A 640 4.12 29.48 -13.38
N PRO A 641 3.69 28.21 -13.27
CA PRO A 641 3.91 27.40 -12.08
C PRO A 641 5.39 27.02 -11.87
N SER A 642 5.73 26.72 -10.62
CA SER A 642 6.97 26.04 -10.24
C SER A 642 6.82 24.52 -10.18
N ALA A 643 5.59 24.04 -9.96
CA ALA A 643 5.27 22.62 -9.88
C ALA A 643 4.03 22.24 -10.71
N LEU A 644 4.13 21.13 -11.43
CA LEU A 644 3.03 20.51 -12.17
C LEU A 644 2.85 19.06 -11.69
N ILE A 645 1.68 18.75 -11.14
CA ILE A 645 1.35 17.47 -10.52
C ILE A 645 0.17 16.82 -11.26
N GLY A 646 0.36 15.59 -11.74
CA GLY A 646 -0.59 14.85 -12.58
C GLY A 646 -1.24 13.70 -11.82
N LEU A 647 -2.57 13.74 -11.70
CA LEU A 647 -3.40 12.74 -11.01
C LEU A 647 -4.67 12.45 -11.84
N THR A 648 -4.49 12.19 -13.14
CA THR A 648 -5.58 12.09 -14.16
C THR A 648 -5.94 10.69 -14.65
N ALA A 649 -5.07 9.70 -14.48
CA ALA A 649 -5.08 8.43 -15.22
C ALA A 649 -5.16 8.58 -16.76
N THR A 650 -4.61 9.68 -17.30
CA THR A 650 -4.63 10.02 -18.73
C THR A 650 -3.20 10.20 -19.27
N PHE A 651 -2.77 9.24 -20.08
CA PHE A 651 -1.44 9.24 -20.68
C PHE A 651 -1.26 10.38 -21.70
N GLY A 652 -0.09 11.01 -21.72
CA GLY A 652 0.31 12.00 -22.71
C GLY A 652 -0.29 13.40 -22.53
N VAL A 653 -1.01 13.66 -21.42
CA VAL A 653 -1.57 14.99 -21.12
C VAL A 653 -0.50 16.01 -20.70
N PHE A 654 0.69 15.57 -20.29
CA PHE A 654 1.87 16.42 -20.19
C PHE A 654 2.63 16.34 -21.52
N THR A 655 2.24 17.23 -22.43
CA THR A 655 2.83 17.40 -23.77
C THR A 655 4.20 18.08 -23.71
N GLU A 656 4.98 18.01 -24.80
CA GLU A 656 6.26 18.74 -24.91
C GLU A 656 6.05 20.26 -24.72
N SER A 657 4.96 20.82 -25.27
CA SER A 657 4.57 22.23 -25.07
C SER A 657 4.34 22.55 -23.60
N VAL A 658 3.55 21.74 -22.88
CA VAL A 658 3.28 21.92 -21.44
C VAL A 658 4.57 21.86 -20.62
N VAL A 659 5.42 20.86 -20.86
CA VAL A 659 6.65 20.66 -20.06
C VAL A 659 7.70 21.73 -20.36
N ARG A 660 7.83 22.18 -21.61
CA ARG A 660 8.69 23.33 -21.96
C ARG A 660 8.16 24.65 -21.42
N ALA A 661 6.84 24.88 -21.40
CA ALA A 661 6.23 26.07 -20.81
C ALA A 661 6.40 26.09 -19.28
N LEU A 662 6.34 24.93 -18.61
CA LEU A 662 6.70 24.79 -17.19
C LEU A 662 8.17 25.16 -16.94
N LYS A 663 9.11 24.62 -17.73
CA LYS A 663 10.53 24.99 -17.63
C LYS A 663 10.74 26.49 -17.83
N ALA A 664 10.19 27.07 -18.91
CA ALA A 664 10.32 28.50 -19.20
C ALA A 664 9.73 29.39 -18.09
N SER A 665 8.64 28.97 -17.45
CA SER A 665 8.05 29.66 -16.30
C SER A 665 8.99 29.72 -15.10
N VAL A 666 9.76 28.64 -14.87
CA VAL A 666 10.71 28.52 -13.76
C VAL A 666 12.04 29.22 -14.05
N ASP A 667 12.59 29.05 -15.25
CA ASP A 667 13.81 29.72 -15.70
C ASP A 667 13.65 31.26 -15.64
N ALA A 668 12.47 31.77 -16.01
CA ALA A 668 12.14 33.20 -15.95
C ALA A 668 12.10 33.78 -14.52
N GLY A 669 12.04 32.92 -13.49
CA GLY A 669 12.16 33.34 -12.09
C GLY A 669 13.61 33.55 -11.62
N GLY A 670 14.61 33.06 -12.37
CA GLY A 670 16.02 33.24 -12.04
C GLY A 670 16.90 32.00 -12.23
N LEU A 671 18.21 32.21 -12.18
CA LEU A 671 19.23 31.18 -12.42
C LEU A 671 19.18 30.03 -11.39
N ASN A 672 19.59 28.84 -11.83
CA ASN A 672 19.65 27.59 -11.05
C ASN A 672 18.31 27.08 -10.50
N ARG A 673 17.18 27.68 -10.87
CA ARG A 673 15.84 27.17 -10.55
C ARG A 673 15.52 25.92 -11.39
N ARG A 674 14.71 25.01 -10.85
CA ARG A 674 14.40 23.70 -11.45
C ARG A 674 12.91 23.38 -11.36
N PRO A 675 12.24 22.99 -12.47
CA PRO A 675 10.81 22.70 -12.48
C PRO A 675 10.49 21.36 -11.81
N ILE A 676 9.46 21.35 -10.97
CA ILE A 676 8.96 20.14 -10.30
C ILE A 676 7.86 19.53 -11.18
N LEU A 677 8.03 18.27 -11.60
CA LEU A 677 7.08 17.60 -12.51
C LEU A 677 6.77 16.19 -12.01
N PHE A 678 5.55 15.99 -11.49
CA PHE A 678 5.12 14.74 -10.88
C PHE A 678 3.98 14.06 -11.67
N PRO A 679 4.25 13.22 -12.70
CA PRO A 679 3.25 12.38 -13.34
C PRO A 679 2.95 11.13 -12.49
N LEU A 680 2.00 11.25 -11.56
CA LEU A 680 1.76 10.25 -10.51
C LEU A 680 0.78 9.14 -10.92
N SER A 681 0.15 9.25 -12.10
CA SER A 681 -0.86 8.27 -12.52
C SER A 681 -0.31 6.86 -12.74
N ASN A 682 -1.13 5.88 -12.36
CA ASN A 682 -0.83 4.45 -12.41
C ASN A 682 -1.89 3.68 -13.24
N PRO A 683 -1.54 2.55 -13.89
CA PRO A 683 -0.17 2.04 -14.10
C PRO A 683 0.61 2.87 -15.13
N LEU A 684 1.81 2.44 -15.52
CA LEU A 684 2.70 3.13 -16.46
C LEU A 684 2.02 3.59 -17.77
N THR A 685 1.08 2.80 -18.29
CA THR A 685 0.27 3.12 -19.49
C THR A 685 -0.73 4.28 -19.29
N LYS A 686 -0.77 4.86 -18.09
CA LYS A 686 -1.63 6.00 -17.69
C LYS A 686 -0.85 7.19 -17.15
N ALA A 687 0.48 7.11 -17.03
CA ALA A 687 1.33 8.20 -16.54
C ALA A 687 1.29 9.40 -17.51
N GLU A 688 1.22 10.62 -16.97
CA GLU A 688 0.97 11.83 -17.78
C GLU A 688 2.08 12.13 -18.81
N CYS A 689 3.34 11.76 -18.52
CA CYS A 689 4.46 11.67 -19.47
C CYS A 689 5.50 10.64 -18.99
N THR A 690 6.48 10.29 -19.83
CA THR A 690 7.60 9.41 -19.43
C THR A 690 8.76 10.18 -18.77
N PHE A 691 9.61 9.46 -18.03
CA PHE A 691 10.84 10.03 -17.46
C PHE A 691 11.82 10.54 -18.54
N GLU A 692 11.98 9.79 -19.64
CA GLU A 692 12.80 10.20 -20.79
C GLU A 692 12.28 11.50 -21.42
N GLN A 693 10.96 11.60 -21.64
CA GLN A 693 10.31 12.81 -22.13
C GLN A 693 10.57 13.99 -21.19
N ALA A 694 10.33 13.82 -19.89
CA ALA A 694 10.56 14.87 -18.90
C ALA A 694 12.02 15.36 -18.85
N VAL A 695 13.00 14.45 -18.94
CA VAL A 695 14.43 14.82 -18.98
C VAL A 695 14.76 15.57 -20.28
N ASN A 696 14.35 15.06 -21.44
CA ASN A 696 14.68 15.67 -22.73
C ASN A 696 14.00 17.03 -22.96
N TRP A 697 12.74 17.18 -22.57
CA TRP A 697 11.99 18.43 -22.71
C TRP A 697 12.39 19.52 -21.70
N THR A 698 13.19 19.17 -20.69
CA THR A 698 13.72 20.14 -19.70
C THR A 698 15.25 20.29 -19.74
N GLU A 699 15.93 19.70 -20.73
CA GLU A 699 17.40 19.62 -20.79
C GLU A 699 18.04 19.09 -19.48
N GLY A 700 17.35 18.15 -18.81
CA GLY A 700 17.78 17.56 -17.54
C GLY A 700 17.50 18.40 -16.29
N SER A 701 16.90 19.59 -16.40
CA SER A 701 16.65 20.44 -15.23
C SER A 701 15.51 19.95 -14.33
N VAL A 702 14.59 19.10 -14.82
CA VAL A 702 13.43 18.60 -14.08
C VAL A 702 13.76 17.93 -12.74
N ILE A 703 12.91 18.15 -11.74
CA ILE A 703 12.80 17.32 -10.53
C ILE A 703 11.57 16.43 -10.73
N PHE A 704 11.81 15.18 -11.11
CA PHE A 704 10.79 14.24 -11.54
C PHE A 704 10.46 13.21 -10.46
N ALA A 705 9.18 12.91 -10.26
CA ALA A 705 8.72 11.70 -9.55
C ALA A 705 7.42 11.15 -10.11
N SER A 706 7.31 9.82 -10.20
CA SER A 706 6.15 9.13 -10.78
C SER A 706 5.51 8.12 -9.85
N GLY A 707 4.27 7.73 -10.10
CA GLY A 707 3.61 6.65 -9.35
C GLY A 707 4.15 5.26 -9.72
N SER A 708 4.38 5.05 -11.02
CA SER A 708 4.95 3.82 -11.59
C SER A 708 6.47 3.92 -11.74
N PRO A 709 7.21 2.79 -11.68
CA PRO A 709 8.67 2.79 -11.83
C PRO A 709 9.09 3.05 -13.28
N PHE A 710 10.19 3.80 -13.44
CA PHE A 710 10.90 3.98 -14.71
C PHE A 710 12.34 3.45 -14.59
N ASN A 711 12.98 3.21 -15.74
CA ASN A 711 14.41 2.92 -15.82
C ASN A 711 15.24 4.21 -15.71
N ASN A 712 16.49 4.10 -15.28
CA ASN A 712 17.48 5.17 -15.37
C ASN A 712 17.66 5.60 -16.84
N TYR A 713 17.82 6.89 -17.09
CA TYR A 713 17.99 7.43 -18.44
C TYR A 713 19.38 8.05 -18.61
N THR A 714 20.08 7.74 -19.71
CA THR A 714 21.47 8.18 -19.93
C THR A 714 21.60 8.97 -21.21
N VAL A 715 21.79 10.29 -21.09
CA VAL A 715 22.05 11.19 -22.20
C VAL A 715 23.54 11.18 -22.51
N LYS A 716 23.90 10.89 -23.77
CA LYS A 716 25.26 10.97 -24.28
C LYS A 716 25.43 12.25 -25.10
N THR A 717 26.28 13.15 -24.62
CA THR A 717 26.82 14.27 -25.42
C THR A 717 28.12 13.84 -26.10
N ALA A 718 28.69 14.70 -26.94
CA ALA A 718 30.01 14.43 -27.56
C ALA A 718 31.17 14.38 -26.53
N GLU A 719 30.97 14.95 -25.34
CA GLU A 719 32.03 15.21 -24.35
C GLU A 719 31.80 14.47 -23.02
N SER A 720 30.55 14.10 -22.71
CA SER A 720 30.16 13.46 -21.44
C SER A 720 28.93 12.57 -21.56
N SER A 721 28.77 11.64 -20.61
CA SER A 721 27.60 10.77 -20.48
C SER A 721 26.95 11.00 -19.11
N ILE A 722 25.74 11.55 -19.08
CA ILE A 722 25.03 11.91 -17.84
C ILE A 722 23.86 10.93 -17.64
N THR A 723 23.81 10.28 -16.49
CA THR A 723 22.72 9.38 -16.11
C THR A 723 21.81 10.05 -15.09
N TYR A 724 20.54 10.17 -15.45
CA TYR A 724 19.45 10.66 -14.62
C TYR A 724 18.71 9.48 -13.97
N TYR A 725 18.28 9.67 -12.73
CA TYR A 725 17.62 8.64 -11.91
C TYR A 725 16.16 9.04 -11.64
N PRO A 726 15.16 8.21 -11.95
CA PRO A 726 13.76 8.51 -11.67
C PRO A 726 13.44 8.28 -10.19
N ASN A 727 12.64 9.17 -9.61
CA ASN A 727 12.03 8.97 -8.30
C ASN A 727 10.66 8.30 -8.44
N GLN A 728 10.27 7.44 -7.49
CA GLN A 728 8.95 6.84 -7.45
C GLN A 728 8.21 7.23 -6.16
N GLY A 729 7.15 8.01 -6.29
CA GLY A 729 6.24 8.36 -5.20
C GLY A 729 5.25 7.23 -4.94
N ASN A 730 5.69 6.20 -4.21
CA ASN A 730 4.90 5.02 -3.88
C ASN A 730 4.65 4.92 -2.37
N ASN A 731 3.39 4.72 -1.98
CA ASN A 731 2.92 4.71 -0.58
C ASN A 731 3.68 3.71 0.33
N VAL A 732 4.38 2.72 -0.23
CA VAL A 732 5.27 1.80 0.52
C VAL A 732 6.37 2.53 1.32
N TYR A 733 6.71 3.77 0.98
CA TYR A 733 7.62 4.61 1.79
C TYR A 733 6.96 5.24 3.02
N VAL A 734 5.63 5.17 3.16
CA VAL A 734 4.86 5.77 4.25
C VAL A 734 4.12 4.73 5.07
N PHE A 735 3.21 3.95 4.47
CA PHE A 735 2.29 3.10 5.23
C PHE A 735 2.98 2.11 6.18
N PRO A 736 4.11 1.45 5.82
CA PRO A 736 4.80 0.52 6.72
C PRO A 736 5.29 1.22 8.00
N GLY A 737 5.98 2.36 7.85
CA GLY A 737 6.47 3.14 8.97
C GLY A 737 5.35 3.80 9.79
N LEU A 738 4.30 4.32 9.14
CA LEU A 738 3.15 4.91 9.81
C LEU A 738 2.41 3.89 10.69
N GLY A 739 2.15 2.69 10.17
CA GLY A 739 1.49 1.63 10.94
C GLY A 739 2.38 1.09 12.06
N LEU A 740 3.66 0.82 11.79
CA LEU A 740 4.60 0.38 12.83
C LEU A 740 4.73 1.43 13.95
N GLY A 741 4.88 2.71 13.60
CA GLY A 741 4.99 3.79 14.58
C GLY A 741 3.74 3.95 15.43
N ALA A 742 2.54 3.80 14.83
CA ALA A 742 1.28 3.82 15.56
C ALA A 742 1.11 2.62 16.52
N ILE A 743 1.49 1.42 16.08
CA ILE A 743 1.43 0.19 16.90
C ILE A 743 2.40 0.28 18.07
N LEU A 744 3.67 0.63 17.81
CA LEU A 744 4.69 0.70 18.86
C LEU A 744 4.41 1.85 19.85
N ALA A 745 3.85 2.97 19.41
CA ALA A 745 3.36 4.02 20.31
C ALA A 745 2.07 3.65 21.08
N LYS A 746 1.44 2.51 20.76
CA LYS A 746 0.10 2.13 21.21
C LYS A 746 -0.90 3.27 21.03
N ALA A 747 -0.93 3.84 19.83
CA ALA A 747 -1.71 5.04 19.51
C ALA A 747 -3.23 4.73 19.53
N SER A 748 -4.00 5.56 20.25
CA SER A 748 -5.45 5.42 20.36
C SER A 748 -6.22 5.87 19.10
N SER A 749 -5.59 6.68 18.25
CA SER A 749 -6.08 7.10 16.93
C SER A 749 -4.91 7.45 15.99
N ILE A 750 -5.19 7.70 14.71
CA ILE A 750 -4.20 8.23 13.74
C ILE A 750 -4.51 9.71 13.47
N THR A 751 -3.62 10.59 13.93
CA THR A 751 -3.77 12.04 13.79
C THR A 751 -3.19 12.55 12.46
N ASP A 752 -3.58 13.77 12.06
CA ASP A 752 -2.96 14.41 10.91
C ASP A 752 -1.50 14.82 11.19
N ASP A 753 -1.07 15.03 12.45
CA ASP A 753 0.35 15.23 12.78
C ASP A 753 1.18 13.97 12.58
N MET A 754 0.66 12.78 12.88
CA MET A 754 1.32 11.50 12.56
C MET A 754 1.48 11.33 11.05
N VAL A 755 0.44 11.64 10.26
CA VAL A 755 0.48 11.58 8.79
C VAL A 755 1.48 12.60 8.22
N TYR A 756 1.39 13.87 8.62
CA TYR A 756 2.33 14.92 8.19
C TYR A 756 3.78 14.61 8.61
N THR A 757 3.97 14.12 9.85
CA THR A 757 5.29 13.74 10.36
C THR A 757 5.87 12.57 9.58
N SER A 758 5.05 11.60 9.14
CA SER A 758 5.52 10.49 8.30
C SER A 758 6.08 10.99 6.95
N ALA A 759 5.42 11.98 6.33
CA ALA A 759 5.88 12.63 5.11
C ALA A 759 7.20 13.40 5.31
N ALA A 760 7.30 14.16 6.40
CA ALA A 760 8.50 14.92 6.74
C ALA A 760 9.68 14.01 7.13
N ALA A 761 9.43 12.90 7.81
CA ALA A 761 10.45 11.90 8.16
C ALA A 761 10.98 11.19 6.90
N LEU A 762 10.10 10.84 5.96
CA LEU A 762 10.48 10.29 4.66
C LEU A 762 11.40 11.26 3.89
N ALA A 763 11.01 12.53 3.78
CA ALA A 763 11.82 13.56 3.10
C ALA A 763 13.22 13.75 3.72
N ASN A 764 13.36 13.50 5.02
CA ASN A 764 14.63 13.61 5.76
C ASN A 764 15.40 12.27 5.86
N SER A 765 14.92 11.18 5.24
CA SER A 765 15.52 9.84 5.36
C SER A 765 16.58 9.50 4.30
N LEU A 766 16.81 10.39 3.33
CA LEU A 766 17.78 10.19 2.24
C LEU A 766 19.24 10.25 2.75
N ASN A 767 20.11 9.41 2.19
CA ASN A 767 21.55 9.46 2.45
C ASN A 767 22.29 10.38 1.45
N ALA A 768 23.58 10.63 1.71
CA ALA A 768 24.40 11.54 0.91
C ALA A 768 24.55 11.15 -0.58
N ASP A 769 24.55 9.85 -0.92
CA ASP A 769 24.60 9.37 -2.31
C ASP A 769 23.24 9.52 -3.01
N GLU A 770 22.14 9.39 -2.27
CA GLU A 770 20.77 9.63 -2.76
C GLU A 770 20.56 11.13 -3.04
N ILE A 771 21.00 12.00 -2.13
CA ILE A 771 20.98 13.47 -2.28
C ILE A 771 21.89 13.91 -3.44
N HIS A 772 23.11 13.37 -3.54
CA HIS A 772 24.05 13.70 -4.63
C HIS A 772 23.51 13.32 -6.02
N LYS A 773 22.69 12.26 -6.11
CA LYS A 773 21.99 11.84 -7.34
C LYS A 773 20.72 12.64 -7.64
N GLY A 774 20.38 13.63 -6.81
CA GLY A 774 19.19 14.47 -6.99
C GLY A 774 17.87 13.73 -6.73
N LEU A 775 17.90 12.68 -5.91
CA LEU A 775 16.69 11.97 -5.50
C LEU A 775 15.90 12.78 -4.46
N ILE A 776 14.60 12.52 -4.38
CA ILE A 776 13.66 13.07 -3.38
C ILE A 776 12.95 11.99 -2.56
N TYR A 777 13.24 10.72 -2.84
CA TYR A 777 12.95 9.57 -1.97
C TYR A 777 14.22 8.73 -1.80
N PRO A 778 14.31 7.90 -0.74
CA PRO A 778 15.29 6.83 -0.66
C PRO A 778 15.17 5.85 -1.83
N ARG A 779 16.21 5.03 -2.06
CA ARG A 779 16.10 3.87 -2.94
C ARG A 779 15.21 2.79 -2.29
N ILE A 780 14.57 1.96 -3.11
CA ILE A 780 13.67 0.90 -2.64
C ILE A 780 14.40 -0.15 -1.77
N GLU A 781 15.69 -0.40 -1.99
CA GLU A 781 16.51 -1.26 -1.13
C GLU A 781 16.69 -0.69 0.29
N ARG A 782 16.45 0.62 0.49
CA ARG A 782 16.48 1.31 1.79
C ARG A 782 15.09 1.60 2.35
N VAL A 783 14.03 1.03 1.77
CA VAL A 783 12.65 1.22 2.28
C VAL A 783 12.49 0.77 3.73
N ARG A 784 13.34 -0.18 4.19
CA ARG A 784 13.36 -0.66 5.58
C ARG A 784 14.04 0.32 6.54
N ASP A 785 15.19 0.88 6.16
CA ASP A 785 15.83 1.98 6.90
C ASP A 785 14.87 3.19 7.01
N ALA A 786 14.21 3.53 5.90
CA ALA A 786 13.28 4.65 5.82
C ALA A 786 12.04 4.43 6.68
N SER A 787 11.43 3.24 6.64
CA SER A 787 10.27 2.88 7.45
C SER A 787 10.56 2.93 8.95
N LEU A 788 11.78 2.58 9.38
CA LEU A 788 12.23 2.75 10.77
C LEU A 788 12.27 4.23 11.17
N VAL A 789 12.87 5.10 10.35
CA VAL A 789 12.92 6.55 10.61
C VAL A 789 11.51 7.13 10.66
N VAL A 790 10.63 6.75 9.71
CA VAL A 790 9.22 7.16 9.70
C VAL A 790 8.51 6.70 10.97
N ALA A 791 8.64 5.42 11.37
CA ALA A 791 8.02 4.88 12.58
C ALA A 791 8.47 5.64 13.84
N ARG A 792 9.77 5.95 13.96
CA ARG A 792 10.32 6.70 15.09
C ARG A 792 9.71 8.10 15.21
N GLU A 793 9.63 8.86 14.12
CA GLU A 793 9.05 10.21 14.18
C GLU A 793 7.52 10.16 14.37
N VAL A 794 6.84 9.14 13.82
CA VAL A 794 5.41 8.88 14.07
C VAL A 794 5.14 8.53 15.54
N MET A 795 6.01 7.77 16.20
CA MET A 795 5.90 7.52 17.65
C MET A 795 6.00 8.83 18.45
N LYS A 796 6.97 9.70 18.10
CA LYS A 796 7.09 11.03 18.73
C LYS A 796 5.84 11.89 18.48
N ALA A 797 5.26 11.86 17.28
CA ALA A 797 4.00 12.55 16.98
C ALA A 797 2.84 12.05 17.86
N ALA A 798 2.69 10.72 17.99
CA ALA A 798 1.68 10.12 18.85
C ALA A 798 1.81 10.54 20.33
N ARG A 799 3.04 10.78 20.84
CA ARG A 799 3.23 11.38 22.18
C ARG A 799 2.83 12.86 22.23
N ARG A 800 3.30 13.68 21.28
CA ARG A 800 2.99 15.13 21.23
C ARG A 800 1.49 15.40 21.19
N ASP A 801 0.74 14.58 20.46
CA ASP A 801 -0.71 14.70 20.30
C ASP A 801 -1.49 14.08 21.47
N GLY A 802 -0.82 13.45 22.45
CA GLY A 802 -1.46 12.81 23.60
C GLY A 802 -2.23 11.52 23.27
N VAL A 803 -1.96 10.89 22.11
CA VAL A 803 -2.65 9.66 21.66
C VAL A 803 -1.86 8.37 21.96
N SER A 804 -0.56 8.46 22.25
CA SER A 804 0.25 7.33 22.72
C SER A 804 -0.18 6.88 24.11
N THR A 805 -0.21 5.56 24.34
CA THR A 805 -0.54 4.95 25.65
C THR A 805 0.65 4.21 26.28
N LEU A 806 1.88 4.57 25.88
CA LEU A 806 3.11 4.10 26.55
C LEU A 806 3.36 4.83 27.88
N PRO A 807 4.03 4.19 28.86
CA PRO A 807 4.41 4.84 30.13
C PRO A 807 5.40 5.99 29.93
N GLU A 808 5.19 7.08 30.67
CA GLU A 808 6.06 8.27 30.61
C GLU A 808 7.53 7.98 31.01
N GLU A 809 7.76 6.94 31.82
CA GLU A 809 9.11 6.50 32.21
C GLU A 809 9.95 6.05 31.00
N GLN A 810 9.35 5.32 30.04
CA GLN A 810 10.03 4.91 28.79
C GLN A 810 10.31 6.12 27.90
N TRP A 811 9.37 7.06 27.90
CA TRP A 811 9.47 8.29 27.14
C TRP A 811 10.56 9.25 27.65
N ILE A 812 10.81 9.27 28.96
CA ILE A 812 11.91 10.02 29.59
C ILE A 812 13.27 9.39 29.23
N GLU A 813 13.39 8.04 29.25
CA GLU A 813 14.61 7.34 28.81
C GLU A 813 14.98 7.72 27.37
N TRP A 814 14.00 7.74 26.47
CA TRP A 814 14.23 8.09 25.06
C TRP A 814 14.50 9.59 24.82
N GLU A 815 14.18 10.48 25.77
CA GLU A 815 14.57 11.89 25.72
C GLU A 815 15.97 12.13 26.28
N GLU A 816 16.38 11.41 27.34
CA GLU A 816 17.74 11.50 27.88
C GLU A 816 18.78 10.92 26.90
N TRP A 817 18.51 9.74 26.34
CA TRP A 817 19.42 9.02 25.45
C TRP A 817 19.16 9.30 23.96
N GLY A 818 18.10 10.07 23.66
CA GLY A 818 17.74 10.54 22.34
C GLY A 818 17.35 9.45 21.34
N ASP A 819 17.29 9.84 20.06
CA ASP A 819 16.85 9.01 18.93
C ASP A 819 17.55 7.65 18.81
N VAL A 820 18.76 7.48 19.37
CA VAL A 820 19.51 6.23 19.37
C VAL A 820 18.82 5.17 20.24
N ALA A 821 18.31 5.53 21.42
CA ALA A 821 17.61 4.61 22.31
C ALA A 821 16.26 4.16 21.72
N LEU A 822 15.47 5.11 21.22
CA LEU A 822 14.20 4.80 20.55
C LEU A 822 14.40 4.00 19.25
N THR A 823 15.42 4.33 18.45
CA THR A 823 15.81 3.54 17.26
C THR A 823 16.14 2.10 17.65
N LYS A 824 16.94 1.90 18.71
CA LYS A 824 17.31 0.59 19.23
C LYS A 824 16.10 -0.18 19.76
N TYR A 825 15.18 0.48 20.46
CA TYR A 825 13.92 -0.13 20.91
C TYR A 825 13.11 -0.65 19.72
N ILE A 826 12.88 0.17 18.69
CA ILE A 826 12.16 -0.23 17.47
C ILE A 826 12.84 -1.43 16.81
N GLN A 827 14.17 -1.41 16.69
CA GLN A 827 14.96 -2.52 16.14
C GLN A 827 14.84 -3.83 16.93
N GLN A 828 14.49 -3.77 18.22
CA GLN A 828 14.25 -4.96 19.06
C GLN A 828 12.82 -5.50 18.98
N GLN A 829 11.85 -4.70 18.48
CA GLN A 829 10.46 -5.16 18.32
C GLN A 829 10.20 -5.78 16.95
N ILE A 830 10.84 -5.25 15.89
CA ILE A 830 10.60 -5.66 14.51
C ILE A 830 11.05 -7.10 14.21
N TYR A 831 10.30 -7.78 13.35
CA TYR A 831 10.58 -9.12 12.85
C TYR A 831 11.75 -9.14 11.85
N ASP A 832 12.78 -9.95 12.12
CA ASP A 832 13.83 -10.32 11.17
C ASP A 832 13.82 -11.86 10.99
N PRO A 833 13.68 -12.40 9.77
CA PRO A 833 13.69 -13.85 9.50
C PRO A 833 15.04 -14.55 9.76
N LEU A 834 16.04 -13.86 10.31
CA LEU A 834 17.29 -14.46 10.81
C LEU A 834 17.31 -14.74 12.33
N LEU A 835 16.31 -14.31 13.10
CA LEU A 835 16.28 -14.36 14.56
C LEU A 835 15.17 -15.30 15.08
#